data_AF-A0A8D1FU19-F1
#
_entry.id   AF-A0A8D1FU19-F1
#
_cell.length_a   1.000
_cell.length_b   1.000
_cell.length_c   1.000
_cell.angle_alpha   90.00
_cell.angle_beta   90.00
_cell.angle_gamma   90.00
#
_symmetry.space_group_name_H-M   'P 1'
#
loop_
_entity.id
_entity.type
_entity.pdbx_description
1 polymer ?
#
loop_
_entity_poly.entity_id
_entity_poly.type
_entity_poly.pdbx_seq_one_letter_code
_entity_poly.pdbx_strand_id
1 'polypeptide(L)'
;MNLAFKIIFPPTLRLLSRKKLCLFQEQHHWPDKRQFSQWSETGLRRHHLLQRRKPVLSFQESSLRPRATCLVFLPGSHVGLCGGPCEMAEQRFCVDYAKRGTAGCKKCKEKIVKGVCRIGKVVPNPFSESGGDMKEWYHIKCMFEKLERARATTKKIEDLTELEGWEELEDPEKEQISQHIADLSSKAASTPKKKAVVQAKLTATGQVTSPVKGASFVTNTNPRKFSGFSAKPNNSGEARSSPTPKASLSSSKCDPKHKDCLLREFRKLCAMVAENPSYNTKTQIIQDFLQKGSGGDGFHGDVYLTVKLLLPGVIKSVYNLNDKQIVKLFSRIFNCNSDDMARDLEQGDVSETVRVFFEQSKSFPPAAKSLLTIQEVDEFLLRLSKLTKEDEQQQALQDIASRCTANDLKCIIRLIKHDLKMNSGAKHVLDALDPNAYEAFKASRNLQDVVERVLRNEQEVEKEPGQRRALSVQASLMTPVQPMLAEACKSIEYAMKKCPNGMFSEIKYDGERVQVHKKGDHFSYFSRSLKPVLPHKVAHFKDFIPQAFPGGHSMILDSEVLLIDNKTGKPLPFGTLGVHKKAAFQDANVCLFVFDCIYFNDVSLMDRPLCERRKFLHDNMVEIPNRIMFSEMKQVSKASDLVDMINRVIREGLEGLVLKDVKGTYEPGKRHWLKVKKDYLNEGAMADTADLVVLGAFYGQGSKGGMMSIFLMGCYDPSSQKWCTVTKCAGGHDDATLARLQTELDMVKISKDPSKIPGWLKINKIYYPDFIVPDPKKAAVWEITGAEFSRSEAHTADGISIRFPRCTRIRDDKDWKSATNLPQLKVPAPGLRV
;
A
#
# COMPACT_ATOMS: atom_id res chain seq x y z
N MET A 1 -54.71 20.22 6.50
CA MET A 1 -55.80 20.39 7.47
C MET A 1 -55.20 20.77 8.81
N ASN A 2 -55.71 21.89 9.36
CA ASN A 2 -55.73 22.34 10.76
C ASN A 2 -54.40 22.63 11.48
N LEU A 3 -54.02 23.91 11.65
CA LEU A 3 -54.49 24.88 12.69
C LEU A 3 -53.89 24.53 14.07
N ALA A 4 -53.38 25.42 14.93
CA ALA A 4 -53.32 26.88 14.98
C ALA A 4 -52.95 27.28 16.43
N PHE A 5 -52.18 28.37 16.62
CA PHE A 5 -52.43 29.46 17.60
C PHE A 5 -52.36 29.15 19.14
N LYS A 6 -52.09 30.02 20.14
CA LYS A 6 -52.08 31.49 20.38
C LYS A 6 -51.08 31.86 21.53
N ILE A 7 -50.33 32.99 21.48
CA ILE A 7 -50.55 34.37 22.08
C ILE A 7 -50.35 34.39 23.64
N ILE A 8 -49.68 35.33 24.37
CA ILE A 8 -49.86 36.80 24.65
C ILE A 8 -48.62 37.27 25.49
N PHE A 9 -47.77 38.26 25.13
CA PHE A 9 -47.78 39.76 25.30
C PHE A 9 -47.87 40.28 26.76
N PRO A 10 -47.62 41.59 27.10
CA PRO A 10 -46.66 42.67 26.70
C PRO A 10 -46.07 43.34 28.01
N PRO A 11 -45.76 44.67 28.19
CA PRO A 11 -45.49 45.87 27.35
C PRO A 11 -44.14 46.59 27.76
N THR A 12 -43.61 47.73 27.22
CA THR A 12 -44.13 49.12 27.07
C THR A 12 -43.04 50.02 26.40
N LEU A 13 -43.35 50.79 25.32
CA LEU A 13 -43.49 52.28 25.20
C LEU A 13 -42.18 53.13 25.30
N ARG A 14 -41.69 53.79 24.21
CA ARG A 14 -42.06 55.09 23.56
C ARG A 14 -41.30 56.32 24.11
N LEU A 15 -40.70 57.11 23.20
CA LEU A 15 -40.66 58.60 23.05
C LEU A 15 -39.32 59.06 22.43
N LEU A 16 -39.14 60.21 21.76
CA LEU A 16 -39.81 60.95 20.68
C LEU A 16 -38.97 62.24 20.47
N SER A 17 -38.59 62.56 19.22
CA SER A 17 -38.30 63.93 18.72
C SER A 17 -36.96 64.59 19.15
N ARG A 18 -36.27 65.48 18.41
CA ARG A 18 -36.67 66.53 17.43
C ARG A 18 -35.44 67.09 16.66
N LYS A 19 -35.68 67.48 15.39
CA LYS A 19 -35.18 68.65 14.59
C LYS A 19 -33.83 68.64 13.79
N LYS A 20 -34.04 68.77 12.46
CA LYS A 20 -33.31 69.31 11.27
C LYS A 20 -32.24 70.41 11.52
N LEU A 21 -31.24 70.70 10.65
CA LEU A 21 -31.30 71.04 9.20
C LEU A 21 -29.91 71.09 8.50
N CYS A 22 -29.91 71.06 7.15
CA CYS A 22 -28.89 71.51 6.16
C CYS A 22 -27.69 70.57 5.86
N LEU A 23 -27.31 70.21 4.62
CA LEU A 23 -27.51 70.76 3.26
C LEU A 23 -27.42 69.64 2.16
N PHE A 24 -28.20 69.84 1.08
CA PHE A 24 -28.00 69.54 -0.36
C PHE A 24 -27.51 68.13 -0.84
N GLN A 25 -28.34 67.32 -1.51
CA GLN A 25 -28.74 67.31 -2.96
C GLN A 25 -27.69 66.59 -3.84
N GLU A 26 -27.95 65.57 -4.67
CA GLU A 26 -29.18 65.04 -5.32
C GLU A 26 -29.15 63.49 -5.42
N GLN A 27 -30.34 62.88 -5.36
CA GLN A 27 -30.64 61.54 -5.91
C GLN A 27 -31.26 61.73 -7.31
N HIS A 28 -31.18 60.72 -8.19
CA HIS A 28 -32.26 60.20 -9.07
C HIS A 28 -31.64 59.24 -10.12
N HIS A 29 -32.02 57.95 -10.20
CA HIS A 29 -33.21 57.33 -10.83
C HIS A 29 -33.09 57.06 -12.35
N TRP A 30 -33.17 55.76 -12.71
CA TRP A 30 -33.85 55.14 -13.90
C TRP A 30 -33.21 55.33 -15.31
N PRO A 31 -33.60 54.57 -16.38
CA PRO A 31 -34.31 53.28 -16.47
C PRO A 31 -33.96 52.32 -17.65
N ASP A 32 -34.66 51.19 -17.64
CA ASP A 32 -35.03 50.31 -18.76
C ASP A 32 -35.80 51.02 -19.89
N LYS A 33 -35.42 50.85 -21.17
CA LYS A 33 -36.31 50.67 -22.35
C LYS A 33 -35.57 50.56 -23.70
N ARG A 34 -36.29 49.91 -24.62
CA ARG A 34 -35.99 49.48 -26.00
C ARG A 34 -35.71 50.62 -27.02
N GLN A 35 -35.05 50.19 -28.11
CA GLN A 35 -35.42 50.36 -29.54
C GLN A 35 -34.70 51.43 -30.41
N PHE A 36 -34.43 51.00 -31.67
CA PHE A 36 -33.98 51.71 -32.90
C PHE A 36 -32.53 52.21 -32.92
N SER A 37 -31.75 52.17 -34.02
CA SER A 37 -31.95 51.90 -35.46
C SER A 37 -30.54 51.65 -36.07
N GLN A 38 -30.35 50.65 -36.93
CA GLN A 38 -30.16 50.83 -38.38
C GLN A 38 -28.96 51.75 -38.76
N TRP A 39 -27.93 51.18 -39.39
CA TRP A 39 -27.39 51.64 -40.68
C TRP A 39 -26.38 50.64 -41.27
N SER A 40 -26.56 50.45 -42.57
CA SER A 40 -25.86 49.64 -43.55
C SER A 40 -24.61 50.34 -44.10
N GLU A 41 -23.68 49.58 -44.68
CA GLU A 41 -23.02 49.79 -46.00
C GLU A 41 -21.91 48.71 -46.14
N THR A 42 -22.14 47.64 -46.91
CA THR A 42 -21.76 47.45 -48.33
C THR A 42 -20.28 47.63 -48.67
N GLY A 43 -19.62 46.49 -48.93
CA GLY A 43 -19.13 46.17 -50.27
C GLY A 43 -17.72 46.60 -50.66
N LEU A 44 -16.83 45.61 -50.85
CA LEU A 44 -15.97 45.58 -52.03
C LEU A 44 -15.61 44.14 -52.41
N ARG A 45 -16.11 43.73 -53.58
CA ARG A 45 -15.72 42.54 -54.33
C ARG A 45 -14.33 42.76 -54.94
N ARG A 46 -13.55 41.70 -55.09
CA ARG A 46 -12.92 41.39 -56.38
C ARG A 46 -12.76 39.88 -56.59
N HIS A 47 -13.21 39.48 -57.78
CA HIS A 47 -13.18 38.16 -58.38
C HIS A 47 -11.75 37.63 -58.58
N HIS A 48 -11.58 36.31 -58.52
CA HIS A 48 -11.04 35.55 -59.64
C HIS A 48 -11.67 34.16 -59.71
N LEU A 49 -12.37 33.92 -60.82
CA LEU A 49 -12.73 32.59 -61.31
C LEU A 49 -11.45 31.87 -61.76
N LEU A 50 -11.39 30.56 -61.55
CA LEU A 50 -11.03 29.61 -62.60
C LEU A 50 -11.57 28.22 -62.27
N GLN A 51 -12.46 27.76 -63.14
CA GLN A 51 -12.96 26.39 -63.26
C GLN A 51 -11.81 25.42 -63.56
N ARG A 52 -11.91 24.16 -63.11
CA ARG A 52 -11.95 22.99 -64.01
C ARG A 52 -12.19 21.67 -63.27
N ARG A 53 -13.37 21.11 -63.55
CA ARG A 53 -13.69 19.72 -63.95
C ARG A 53 -12.98 18.55 -63.24
N LYS A 54 -13.85 17.71 -62.64
CA LYS A 54 -13.69 16.25 -62.50
C LYS A 54 -13.39 15.57 -63.86
N PRO A 55 -12.86 14.34 -63.84
CA PRO A 55 -13.76 13.26 -64.23
C PRO A 55 -13.76 12.07 -63.28
N VAL A 56 -14.91 11.41 -63.34
CA VAL A 56 -15.27 10.10 -62.80
C VAL A 56 -14.58 9.02 -63.65
N LEU A 57 -14.08 7.96 -63.03
CA LEU A 57 -13.99 6.63 -63.65
C LEU A 57 -14.32 5.57 -62.59
N SER A 58 -15.46 4.93 -62.83
CA SER A 58 -15.91 3.66 -62.25
C SER A 58 -15.08 2.50 -62.81
N PHE A 59 -14.80 1.46 -62.02
CA PHE A 59 -14.84 0.09 -62.51
C PHE A 59 -15.20 -0.88 -61.39
N GLN A 60 -16.00 -1.86 -61.79
CA GLN A 60 -16.71 -2.87 -61.04
C GLN A 60 -15.87 -4.16 -60.95
N GLU A 61 -16.21 -4.98 -59.96
CA GLU A 61 -16.22 -6.44 -60.00
C GLU A 61 -14.94 -7.31 -59.89
N SER A 62 -14.99 -8.13 -58.83
CA SER A 62 -14.95 -9.60 -58.88
C SER A 62 -13.71 -10.33 -58.40
N SER A 63 -14.04 -11.40 -57.67
CA SER A 63 -13.25 -12.47 -57.08
C SER A 63 -12.35 -13.22 -58.06
N LEU A 64 -11.26 -13.81 -57.55
CA LEU A 64 -10.99 -15.27 -57.61
C LEU A 64 -9.68 -15.64 -56.90
N ARG A 65 -9.70 -16.82 -56.27
CA ARG A 65 -8.56 -17.52 -55.63
C ARG A 65 -7.54 -18.00 -56.67
N PRO A 66 -6.39 -18.53 -56.21
CA PRO A 66 -6.19 -19.95 -56.48
C PRO A 66 -5.79 -20.78 -55.25
N ARG A 67 -6.31 -22.00 -55.22
CA ARG A 67 -5.83 -23.15 -54.45
C ARG A 67 -4.62 -23.74 -55.16
N ALA A 68 -3.64 -24.24 -54.39
CA ALA A 68 -2.85 -25.40 -54.76
C ALA A 68 -2.80 -26.36 -53.56
N THR A 69 -3.14 -27.61 -53.84
CA THR A 69 -3.28 -28.78 -52.98
C THR A 69 -2.01 -29.61 -53.00
N CYS A 70 -1.64 -30.26 -51.87
CA CYS A 70 -1.18 -31.65 -51.89
C CYS A 70 -1.42 -32.35 -50.54
N LEU A 71 -1.77 -33.63 -50.62
CA LEU A 71 -2.32 -34.55 -49.62
C LEU A 71 -1.25 -35.11 -48.65
N VAL A 72 -1.55 -35.20 -47.34
CA VAL A 72 -1.95 -36.37 -46.51
C VAL A 72 -0.86 -37.42 -46.26
N PHE A 73 -0.54 -37.69 -44.99
CA PHE A 73 -0.52 -39.03 -44.37
C PHE A 73 -0.48 -38.94 -42.83
N LEU A 74 -1.41 -39.65 -42.18
CA LEU A 74 -1.43 -40.03 -40.75
C LEU A 74 -0.84 -41.46 -40.63
N PRO A 75 -0.23 -41.86 -39.49
CA PRO A 75 -1.01 -42.69 -38.54
C PRO A 75 -0.64 -42.61 -37.03
N GLY A 76 -1.67 -42.84 -36.20
CA GLY A 76 -1.80 -43.61 -34.95
C GLY A 76 -0.67 -43.84 -33.91
N SER A 77 -0.98 -43.43 -32.67
CA SER A 77 -0.97 -44.19 -31.40
C SER A 77 0.31 -44.82 -30.79
N HIS A 78 0.69 -44.39 -29.58
CA HIS A 78 0.91 -45.30 -28.42
C HIS A 78 1.06 -44.51 -27.09
N VAL A 79 0.38 -44.99 -26.05
CA VAL A 79 0.45 -44.53 -24.65
C VAL A 79 1.57 -45.27 -23.93
N GLY A 80 2.35 -44.56 -23.11
CA GLY A 80 3.31 -45.13 -22.17
C GLY A 80 3.65 -44.14 -21.05
N LEU A 81 3.08 -44.39 -19.86
CA LEU A 81 3.42 -43.75 -18.59
C LEU A 81 4.82 -44.19 -18.13
N CYS A 82 5.66 -43.26 -17.69
CA CYS A 82 6.70 -43.49 -16.68
C CYS A 82 6.90 -42.21 -15.87
N GLY A 83 6.46 -42.22 -14.61
CA GLY A 83 6.73 -41.18 -13.64
C GLY A 83 8.13 -41.31 -13.04
N GLY A 84 8.79 -40.17 -12.84
CA GLY A 84 10.02 -40.02 -12.07
C GLY A 84 9.99 -38.70 -11.30
N PRO A 85 10.69 -38.59 -10.16
CA PRO A 85 10.61 -37.46 -9.24
C PRO A 85 11.20 -36.19 -9.86
N CYS A 86 10.50 -35.07 -9.74
CA CYS A 86 10.96 -33.77 -10.24
C CYS A 86 12.12 -33.25 -9.35
N GLU A 87 13.32 -33.33 -9.91
CA GLU A 87 14.58 -32.85 -9.32
C GLU A 87 14.63 -31.33 -9.14
N MET A 88 15.52 -30.88 -8.25
CA MET A 88 15.80 -29.48 -7.98
C MET A 88 16.10 -28.69 -9.26
N ALA A 89 15.59 -27.45 -9.36
CA ALA A 89 15.79 -26.58 -10.51
C ALA A 89 17.27 -26.48 -10.94
N GLU A 90 17.62 -27.20 -12.01
CA GLU A 90 18.95 -27.21 -12.58
C GLU A 90 19.33 -25.83 -13.13
N GLN A 91 20.55 -25.37 -12.82
CA GLN A 91 21.11 -24.19 -13.44
C GLN A 91 21.48 -24.52 -14.90
N ARG A 92 20.72 -23.97 -15.86
CA ARG A 92 20.95 -24.18 -17.30
C ARG A 92 21.84 -23.10 -17.90
N PHE A 93 22.73 -23.50 -18.80
CA PHE A 93 23.62 -22.63 -19.55
C PHE A 93 23.39 -22.80 -21.05
N CYS A 94 23.50 -21.71 -21.80
CA CYS A 94 23.41 -21.74 -23.25
C CYS A 94 24.55 -20.95 -23.90
N VAL A 95 24.88 -21.25 -25.15
CA VAL A 95 25.93 -20.57 -25.91
C VAL A 95 25.41 -20.17 -27.29
N ASP A 96 25.73 -18.95 -27.73
CA ASP A 96 25.38 -18.45 -29.07
C ASP A 96 26.37 -17.35 -29.54
N TYR A 97 26.30 -17.00 -30.82
CA TYR A 97 26.94 -15.79 -31.34
C TYR A 97 26.02 -14.57 -31.18
N ALA A 98 26.57 -13.44 -30.73
CA ALA A 98 25.81 -12.22 -30.52
C ALA A 98 25.18 -11.70 -31.83
N LYS A 99 23.84 -11.73 -31.92
CA LYS A 99 23.11 -11.37 -33.17
C LYS A 99 23.01 -9.86 -33.46
N ARG A 100 22.99 -9.00 -32.42
CA ARG A 100 22.66 -7.56 -32.54
C ARG A 100 23.63 -6.60 -31.82
N GLY A 101 24.66 -7.09 -31.13
CA GLY A 101 25.65 -6.24 -30.44
C GLY A 101 25.14 -5.43 -29.23
N THR A 102 23.89 -5.63 -28.81
CA THR A 102 23.22 -4.82 -27.77
C THR A 102 23.35 -5.39 -26.35
N ALA A 103 23.80 -6.64 -26.20
CA ALA A 103 23.92 -7.30 -24.91
C ALA A 103 25.21 -6.87 -24.20
N GLY A 104 25.11 -6.44 -22.94
CA GLY A 104 26.27 -6.17 -22.09
C GLY A 104 26.67 -7.39 -21.27
N CYS A 105 27.96 -7.66 -21.17
CA CYS A 105 28.51 -8.70 -20.30
C CYS A 105 28.18 -8.37 -18.84
N LYS A 106 27.52 -9.28 -18.12
CA LYS A 106 27.10 -9.02 -16.73
C LYS A 106 28.27 -8.87 -15.75
N LYS A 107 29.46 -9.37 -16.11
CA LYS A 107 30.69 -9.25 -15.31
C LYS A 107 31.44 -7.94 -15.57
N CYS A 108 32.03 -7.74 -16.75
CA CYS A 108 32.86 -6.56 -17.06
C CYS A 108 32.04 -5.31 -17.45
N LYS A 109 30.72 -5.45 -17.66
CA LYS A 109 29.79 -4.38 -18.10
C LYS A 109 30.03 -3.83 -19.51
N GLU A 110 31.00 -4.35 -20.25
CA GLU A 110 31.26 -4.00 -21.65
C GLU A 110 30.22 -4.63 -22.59
N LYS A 111 30.02 -4.03 -23.77
CA LYS A 111 29.11 -4.55 -24.81
C LYS A 111 29.74 -5.74 -25.53
N ILE A 112 28.95 -6.80 -25.72
CA ILE A 112 29.31 -7.97 -26.52
C ILE A 112 28.99 -7.64 -27.98
N VAL A 113 30.03 -7.44 -28.80
CA VAL A 113 29.91 -7.05 -30.21
C VAL A 113 29.25 -8.15 -31.04
N LYS A 114 28.55 -7.76 -32.12
CA LYS A 114 27.91 -8.71 -33.04
C LYS A 114 28.95 -9.69 -33.60
N GLY A 115 28.61 -10.98 -33.64
CA GLY A 115 29.50 -12.04 -34.14
C GLY A 115 30.46 -12.62 -33.10
N VAL A 116 30.49 -12.09 -31.87
CA VAL A 116 31.31 -12.66 -30.78
C VAL A 116 30.52 -13.76 -30.06
N CYS A 117 31.17 -14.90 -29.80
CA CYS A 117 30.60 -15.99 -29.00
C CYS A 117 30.43 -15.58 -27.52
N ARG A 118 29.29 -15.93 -26.94
CA ARG A 118 28.90 -15.56 -25.58
C ARG A 118 28.16 -16.69 -24.87
N ILE A 119 28.33 -16.75 -23.56
CA ILE A 119 27.68 -17.75 -22.70
C ILE A 119 26.56 -17.06 -21.91
N GLY A 120 25.37 -17.61 -22.00
CA GLY A 120 24.17 -17.20 -21.29
C GLY A 120 23.90 -18.09 -20.08
N LYS A 121 23.76 -17.51 -18.90
CA LYS A 121 23.15 -18.19 -17.75
C LYS A 121 21.64 -17.96 -17.78
N VAL A 122 20.86 -19.04 -17.83
CA VAL A 122 19.40 -18.95 -17.80
C VAL A 122 18.96 -18.75 -16.34
N VAL A 123 18.22 -17.66 -16.09
CA VAL A 123 17.67 -17.32 -14.77
C VAL A 123 16.20 -16.98 -14.90
N PRO A 124 15.36 -17.28 -13.89
CA PRO A 124 13.96 -16.85 -13.89
C PRO A 124 13.87 -15.34 -14.07
N ASN A 125 13.01 -14.89 -14.99
CA ASN A 125 12.84 -13.47 -15.28
C ASN A 125 12.07 -12.78 -14.15
N PRO A 126 12.70 -11.86 -13.38
CA PRO A 126 12.03 -11.17 -12.29
C PRO A 126 11.05 -10.08 -12.76
N PHE A 127 10.97 -9.84 -14.08
CA PHE A 127 10.18 -8.76 -14.67
C PHE A 127 8.94 -9.25 -15.45
N SER A 128 8.71 -10.57 -15.55
CA SER A 128 7.49 -11.11 -16.17
C SER A 128 6.61 -11.76 -15.11
N GLU A 129 5.38 -11.27 -14.93
CA GLU A 129 4.37 -11.87 -14.05
C GLU A 129 3.91 -13.28 -14.52
N SER A 130 4.34 -13.71 -15.71
CA SER A 130 3.99 -14.98 -16.34
C SER A 130 5.09 -16.06 -16.28
N GLY A 131 6.16 -15.87 -15.49
CA GLY A 131 7.16 -16.91 -15.23
C GLY A 131 8.02 -17.32 -16.45
N GLY A 132 8.55 -16.35 -17.20
CA GLY A 132 9.50 -16.63 -18.31
C GLY A 132 10.96 -16.72 -17.84
N ASP A 133 11.82 -17.29 -18.69
CA ASP A 133 13.26 -17.31 -18.48
C ASP A 133 13.96 -16.07 -19.09
N MET A 134 15.04 -15.61 -18.45
CA MET A 134 15.91 -14.54 -18.92
C MET A 134 17.35 -15.04 -19.02
N LYS A 135 18.06 -14.66 -20.09
CA LYS A 135 19.48 -15.00 -20.30
C LYS A 135 20.38 -13.88 -19.81
N GLU A 136 21.24 -14.18 -18.85
CA GLU A 136 22.35 -13.31 -18.48
C GLU A 136 23.59 -13.62 -19.33
N TRP A 137 23.96 -12.69 -20.21
CA TRP A 137 25.08 -12.88 -21.14
C TRP A 137 26.44 -12.50 -20.53
N TYR A 138 27.47 -13.29 -20.85
CA TYR A 138 28.85 -13.11 -20.45
C TYR A 138 29.79 -13.37 -21.65
N HIS A 139 30.93 -12.69 -21.69
CA HIS A 139 32.06 -13.17 -22.50
C HIS A 139 32.53 -14.53 -21.97
N ILE A 140 33.08 -15.39 -22.84
CA ILE A 140 33.59 -16.73 -22.45
C ILE A 140 34.50 -16.62 -21.22
N LYS A 141 35.59 -15.84 -21.31
CA LYS A 141 36.53 -15.62 -20.20
C LYS A 141 35.85 -15.12 -18.92
N CYS A 142 34.91 -14.18 -19.06
CA CYS A 142 34.18 -13.60 -17.93
C CYS A 142 33.30 -14.63 -17.20
N MET A 143 32.70 -15.58 -17.92
CA MET A 143 31.90 -16.65 -17.32
C MET A 143 32.81 -17.58 -16.51
N PHE A 144 33.90 -18.07 -17.09
CA PHE A 144 34.79 -19.02 -16.42
C PHE A 144 35.49 -18.43 -15.20
N GLU A 145 35.92 -17.17 -15.23
CA GLU A 145 36.43 -16.49 -14.04
C GLU A 145 35.34 -16.25 -12.96
N LYS A 146 34.05 -16.18 -13.34
CA LYS A 146 32.93 -16.10 -12.38
C LYS A 146 32.68 -17.46 -11.73
N LEU A 147 32.76 -18.54 -12.51
CA LEU A 147 32.63 -19.92 -12.01
C LEU A 147 33.82 -20.32 -11.13
N GLU A 148 35.03 -19.82 -11.41
CA GLU A 148 36.22 -20.01 -10.58
C GLU A 148 36.04 -19.43 -9.16
N ARG A 149 35.39 -18.26 -9.05
CA ARG A 149 35.13 -17.57 -7.78
C ARG A 149 33.82 -17.98 -7.09
N ALA A 150 33.06 -18.91 -7.68
CA ALA A 150 31.78 -19.35 -7.13
C ALA A 150 31.98 -20.29 -5.93
N ARG A 151 31.04 -20.25 -4.97
CA ARG A 151 31.04 -21.16 -3.80
C ARG A 151 30.92 -22.62 -4.28
N ALA A 152 31.51 -23.56 -3.54
CA ALA A 152 31.51 -24.99 -3.86
C ALA A 152 30.10 -25.61 -4.09
N THR A 153 29.04 -24.96 -3.61
CA THR A 153 27.64 -25.37 -3.78
C THR A 153 26.98 -24.86 -5.07
N THR A 154 27.72 -24.15 -5.94
CA THR A 154 27.20 -23.60 -7.21
C THR A 154 27.55 -24.56 -8.35
N LYS A 155 26.55 -24.99 -9.15
CA LYS A 155 26.78 -25.82 -10.34
C LYS A 155 27.77 -25.09 -11.28
N LYS A 156 28.88 -25.76 -11.60
CA LYS A 156 29.86 -25.32 -12.59
C LYS A 156 29.55 -26.04 -13.91
N ILE A 157 29.98 -25.46 -15.02
CA ILE A 157 29.93 -26.14 -16.32
C ILE A 157 31.06 -27.17 -16.29
N GLU A 158 30.72 -28.43 -16.05
CA GLU A 158 31.68 -29.53 -15.90
C GLU A 158 31.74 -30.40 -17.16
N ASP A 159 30.64 -30.44 -17.94
CA ASP A 159 30.53 -31.20 -19.19
C ASP A 159 29.99 -30.32 -20.34
N LEU A 160 30.44 -30.60 -21.56
CA LEU A 160 30.04 -29.94 -22.80
C LEU A 160 28.55 -30.16 -23.12
N THR A 161 27.98 -31.26 -22.63
CA THR A 161 26.55 -31.61 -22.80
C THR A 161 25.60 -30.67 -22.05
N GLU A 162 26.10 -29.84 -21.13
CA GLU A 162 25.29 -28.87 -20.36
C GLU A 162 25.09 -27.52 -21.06
N LEU A 163 25.70 -27.31 -22.24
CA LEU A 163 25.61 -26.08 -23.02
C LEU A 163 24.60 -26.20 -24.16
N GLU A 164 23.40 -25.65 -23.95
CA GLU A 164 22.40 -25.52 -25.02
C GLU A 164 22.95 -24.63 -26.16
N GLY A 165 22.96 -25.12 -27.40
CA GLY A 165 23.48 -24.39 -28.58
C GLY A 165 24.94 -24.70 -28.95
N TRP A 166 25.57 -25.69 -28.30
CA TRP A 166 26.94 -26.13 -28.58
C TRP A 166 27.17 -26.57 -30.04
N GLU A 167 26.19 -27.21 -30.66
CA GLU A 167 26.26 -27.74 -32.03
C GLU A 167 26.45 -26.64 -33.08
N GLU A 168 26.03 -25.40 -32.77
CA GLU A 168 26.06 -24.24 -33.69
C GLU A 168 27.37 -23.43 -33.64
N LEU A 169 28.37 -23.84 -32.84
CA LEU A 169 29.66 -23.14 -32.70
C LEU A 169 30.71 -23.60 -33.71
N GLU A 170 31.58 -22.68 -34.14
CA GLU A 170 32.78 -22.98 -34.91
C GLU A 170 33.85 -23.61 -34.00
N ASP A 171 34.73 -24.43 -34.61
CA ASP A 171 35.79 -25.18 -33.92
C ASP A 171 36.74 -24.34 -33.04
N PRO A 172 37.17 -23.10 -33.40
CA PRO A 172 38.06 -22.31 -32.54
C PRO A 172 37.41 -21.91 -31.20
N GLU A 173 36.11 -21.60 -31.18
CA GLU A 173 35.42 -21.29 -29.93
C GLU A 173 35.12 -22.53 -29.10
N LYS A 174 34.89 -23.68 -29.75
CA LYS A 174 34.75 -24.98 -29.07
C LYS A 174 36.04 -25.36 -28.35
N GLU A 175 37.19 -25.17 -28.98
CA GLU A 175 38.51 -25.37 -28.36
C GLU A 175 38.72 -24.41 -27.18
N GLN A 176 38.37 -23.13 -27.34
CA GLN A 176 38.50 -22.13 -26.29
C GLN A 176 37.66 -22.47 -25.04
N ILE A 177 36.42 -22.92 -25.22
CA ILE A 177 35.54 -23.32 -24.11
C ILE A 177 36.05 -24.61 -23.45
N SER A 178 36.49 -25.59 -24.26
CA SER A 178 37.04 -26.85 -23.76
C SER A 178 38.30 -26.65 -22.92
N GLN A 179 39.19 -25.73 -23.35
CA GLN A 179 40.39 -25.36 -22.61
C GLN A 179 40.04 -24.73 -21.25
N HIS A 180 39.05 -23.83 -21.21
CA HIS A 180 38.61 -23.20 -19.97
C HIS A 180 37.92 -24.17 -18.99
N ILE A 181 37.24 -25.21 -19.49
CA ILE A 181 36.69 -26.29 -18.65
C ILE A 181 37.84 -27.13 -18.05
N ALA A 182 38.83 -27.51 -18.86
CA ALA A 182 40.01 -28.25 -18.39
C ALA A 182 40.82 -27.47 -17.34
N ASP A 183 40.98 -26.15 -17.52
CA ASP A 183 41.64 -25.26 -16.57
C ASP A 183 40.88 -25.15 -15.23
N LEU A 184 39.55 -25.13 -15.26
CA LEU A 184 38.74 -25.14 -14.03
C LEU A 184 38.85 -26.46 -13.27
N SER A 185 38.86 -27.59 -13.97
CA SER A 185 38.96 -28.93 -13.39
C SER A 185 40.35 -29.20 -12.79
N SER A 186 41.42 -28.77 -13.46
CA SER A 186 42.79 -28.92 -12.96
C SER A 186 43.07 -28.06 -11.72
N LYS A 187 42.48 -26.86 -11.62
CA LYS A 187 42.58 -25.99 -10.42
C LYS A 187 41.73 -26.49 -9.24
N ALA A 188 40.63 -27.20 -9.48
CA ALA A 188 39.85 -27.85 -8.43
C ALA A 188 40.63 -29.00 -7.75
N ALA A 189 41.54 -29.65 -8.49
CA ALA A 189 42.37 -30.75 -7.98
C ALA A 189 43.59 -30.29 -7.13
N SER A 190 44.01 -29.03 -7.22
CA SER A 190 45.26 -28.53 -6.60
C SER A 190 45.10 -27.79 -5.26
N THR A 191 43.92 -27.79 -4.63
CA THR A 191 43.72 -27.15 -3.31
C THR A 191 43.97 -28.12 -2.13
N PRO A 192 44.96 -27.88 -1.25
CA PRO A 192 45.24 -28.77 -0.11
C PRO A 192 44.25 -28.59 1.05
N LYS A 193 43.59 -29.69 1.47
CA LYS A 193 42.72 -29.76 2.65
C LYS A 193 43.57 -29.77 3.94
N LYS A 194 43.70 -28.66 4.66
CA LYS A 194 44.16 -28.66 6.07
C LYS A 194 43.03 -29.15 6.98
N LYS A 195 43.15 -30.38 7.48
CA LYS A 195 42.44 -30.88 8.68
C LYS A 195 43.18 -30.41 9.92
N ALA A 196 42.56 -29.59 10.77
CA ALA A 196 42.99 -29.42 12.16
C ALA A 196 42.07 -30.26 13.05
N VAL A 197 42.64 -31.29 13.64
CA VAL A 197 42.06 -32.16 14.66
C VAL A 197 42.17 -31.44 16.00
N VAL A 198 41.06 -31.24 16.71
CA VAL A 198 41.08 -30.84 18.13
C VAL A 198 40.74 -32.07 18.95
N GLN A 199 41.77 -32.66 19.58
CA GLN A 199 41.62 -33.67 20.62
C GLN A 199 41.23 -33.01 21.93
N ALA A 200 40.20 -33.55 22.58
CA ALA A 200 39.83 -33.23 23.95
C ALA A 200 40.78 -33.93 24.93
N LYS A 201 41.23 -33.21 25.98
CA LYS A 201 41.79 -33.82 27.19
C LYS A 201 41.34 -33.03 28.42
N LEU A 202 40.62 -33.72 29.30
CA LEU A 202 40.27 -33.28 30.65
C LEU A 202 41.53 -33.16 31.52
N THR A 203 41.56 -32.19 32.43
CA THR A 203 42.26 -32.31 33.72
C THR A 203 41.54 -31.52 34.81
N ALA A 204 41.79 -31.98 36.04
CA ALA A 204 41.01 -31.80 37.25
C ALA A 204 41.23 -30.47 37.97
N THR A 205 40.31 -30.19 38.90
CA THR A 205 40.31 -29.15 39.94
C THR A 205 40.17 -27.71 39.43
N GLY A 206 38.98 -27.17 39.64
CA GLY A 206 38.54 -25.88 39.15
C GLY A 206 38.99 -24.67 39.97
N GLN A 207 38.64 -23.51 39.41
CA GLN A 207 38.88 -22.11 39.80
C GLN A 207 40.14 -21.46 39.21
N VAL A 208 39.91 -20.47 38.35
CA VAL A 208 40.82 -19.33 38.15
C VAL A 208 40.01 -18.05 37.91
N THR A 209 40.33 -17.06 38.74
CA THR A 209 40.05 -15.63 38.71
C THR A 209 40.77 -14.90 37.57
N SER A 210 40.15 -13.87 36.98
CA SER A 210 40.81 -13.02 35.97
C SER A 210 41.67 -11.90 36.60
N PRO A 211 42.89 -11.62 36.09
CA PRO A 211 43.76 -10.55 36.59
C PRO A 211 43.53 -9.19 35.91
N VAL A 212 43.84 -8.14 36.65
CA VAL A 212 43.79 -6.70 36.32
C VAL A 212 45.17 -6.20 35.84
N LYS A 213 45.16 -5.20 34.92
CA LYS A 213 46.07 -4.02 34.73
C LYS A 213 46.25 -3.75 33.22
N GLY A 214 46.37 -2.51 32.73
CA GLY A 214 46.59 -1.21 33.36
C GLY A 214 46.40 -0.05 32.37
N ALA A 215 46.51 1.16 32.92
CA ALA A 215 46.03 2.44 32.41
C ALA A 215 46.95 3.16 31.40
N SER A 216 46.39 4.16 30.73
CA SER A 216 47.09 5.39 30.27
C SER A 216 46.10 6.56 30.16
N PHE A 217 46.46 7.68 30.77
CA PHE A 217 45.78 9.00 30.80
C PHE A 217 45.82 9.66 29.39
N VAL A 218 44.97 10.62 29.00
CA VAL A 218 45.03 12.06 29.36
C VAL A 218 43.79 12.84 28.81
N THR A 219 43.34 13.80 29.63
CA THR A 219 42.54 15.04 29.42
C THR A 219 41.04 15.04 29.12
N ASN A 220 40.32 15.51 30.15
CA ASN A 220 38.98 16.11 30.21
C ASN A 220 38.79 17.33 29.29
N THR A 221 37.58 17.45 28.72
CA THR A 221 36.72 18.65 28.85
C THR A 221 35.24 18.25 28.71
N ASN A 222 34.46 18.45 29.77
CA ASN A 222 33.00 18.25 29.84
C ASN A 222 32.23 19.35 29.06
N PRO A 223 30.94 19.07 28.73
CA PRO A 223 29.90 19.98 29.20
C PRO A 223 28.72 19.27 29.92
N ARG A 224 28.53 19.70 31.17
CA ARG A 224 27.29 19.91 31.94
C ARG A 224 26.14 18.88 31.83
N LYS A 225 26.07 18.02 32.86
CA LYS A 225 24.87 17.27 33.25
C LYS A 225 23.80 18.20 33.86
N PHE A 226 22.55 18.03 33.43
CA PHE A 226 21.36 18.51 34.14
C PHE A 226 20.91 17.42 35.13
N SER A 227 20.76 17.80 36.40
CA SER A 227 20.30 16.96 37.49
C SER A 227 18.85 17.28 37.83
N GLY A 228 17.99 16.27 37.75
CA GLY A 228 16.64 16.30 38.30
C GLY A 228 15.90 15.01 37.93
N PHE A 229 15.29 14.38 38.94
CA PHE A 229 14.44 13.18 38.88
C PHE A 229 15.16 11.83 39.02
N SER A 230 15.38 11.42 40.28
CA SER A 230 15.61 10.03 40.67
C SER A 230 14.26 9.33 40.90
N ALA A 231 13.99 8.28 40.13
CA ALA A 231 13.02 7.25 40.50
C ALA A 231 13.78 6.06 41.13
N LYS A 232 13.29 5.57 42.26
CA LYS A 232 13.88 4.44 43.01
C LYS A 232 13.79 3.14 42.20
N PRO A 233 14.88 2.38 42.01
CA PRO A 233 14.80 1.05 41.42
C PRO A 233 14.39 0.04 42.50
N ASN A 234 13.28 -0.67 42.28
CA ASN A 234 12.95 -1.87 43.06
C ASN A 234 13.86 -3.01 42.62
N ASN A 235 14.65 -3.51 43.55
CA ASN A 235 15.62 -4.57 43.37
C ASN A 235 14.99 -5.91 43.80
N SER A 236 14.65 -6.77 42.83
CA SER A 236 14.41 -8.20 43.08
C SER A 236 14.94 -8.97 41.87
N GLY A 237 16.25 -9.23 41.89
CA GLY A 237 16.93 -10.02 40.88
C GLY A 237 16.81 -11.51 41.19
N GLU A 238 15.94 -12.20 40.44
CA GLU A 238 16.10 -13.63 40.19
C GLU A 238 16.60 -13.82 38.76
N ALA A 239 17.78 -14.42 38.63
CA ALA A 239 18.39 -14.78 37.36
C ALA A 239 17.54 -15.86 36.66
N ARG A 240 16.93 -15.52 35.51
CA ARG A 240 16.29 -16.51 34.63
C ARG A 240 17.20 -16.84 33.47
N SER A 241 17.62 -18.11 33.46
CA SER A 241 18.13 -18.87 32.33
C SER A 241 17.24 -18.73 31.09
N SER A 242 17.86 -18.81 29.91
CA SER A 242 17.29 -18.79 28.57
C SER A 242 15.87 -19.40 28.45
N PRO A 243 14.88 -18.71 27.86
CA PRO A 243 13.54 -19.24 27.74
C PRO A 243 13.44 -20.22 26.57
N THR A 244 13.13 -21.47 26.88
CA THR A 244 12.25 -22.31 26.04
C THR A 244 10.90 -21.59 25.88
N PRO A 245 10.17 -21.80 24.75
CA PRO A 245 8.93 -21.07 24.51
C PRO A 245 7.89 -21.47 25.57
N LYS A 246 7.57 -20.54 26.47
CA LYS A 246 6.49 -20.72 27.44
C LYS A 246 5.15 -20.72 26.67
N ALA A 247 4.30 -21.71 26.94
CA ALA A 247 2.92 -21.71 26.47
C ALA A 247 2.21 -20.43 26.95
N SER A 248 1.40 -19.80 26.09
CA SER A 248 0.69 -18.57 26.44
C SER A 248 -0.42 -18.87 27.46
N LEU A 249 -0.75 -17.91 28.33
CA LEU A 249 -1.85 -18.04 29.30
C LEU A 249 -3.17 -18.42 28.61
N SER A 250 -3.40 -17.88 27.41
CA SER A 250 -4.56 -18.21 26.57
C SER A 250 -4.58 -19.70 26.19
N SER A 251 -3.47 -20.22 25.66
CA SER A 251 -3.38 -21.64 25.28
C SER A 251 -3.47 -22.59 26.49
N SER A 252 -3.05 -22.14 27.67
CA SER A 252 -3.10 -22.96 28.90
C SER A 252 -4.50 -23.09 29.50
N LYS A 253 -5.40 -22.13 29.24
CA LYS A 253 -6.81 -22.16 29.67
C LYS A 253 -7.74 -22.83 28.64
N CYS A 254 -7.25 -23.06 27.42
CA CYS A 254 -8.02 -23.64 26.32
C CYS A 254 -8.18 -25.16 26.50
N ASP A 255 -9.39 -25.69 26.28
CA ASP A 255 -9.61 -27.09 25.94
C ASP A 255 -9.72 -27.21 24.40
N PRO A 256 -8.69 -27.74 23.71
CA PRO A 256 -8.69 -27.84 22.25
C PRO A 256 -9.80 -28.70 21.67
N LYS A 257 -10.39 -29.60 22.47
CA LYS A 257 -11.49 -30.48 22.05
C LYS A 257 -12.87 -29.87 22.32
N HIS A 258 -12.94 -28.73 23.00
CA HIS A 258 -14.19 -28.07 23.30
C HIS A 258 -14.85 -27.48 22.05
N LYS A 259 -16.17 -27.34 22.07
CA LYS A 259 -16.96 -26.83 20.94
C LYS A 259 -16.60 -25.40 20.56
N ASP A 260 -16.15 -24.59 21.53
CA ASP A 260 -15.72 -23.20 21.31
C ASP A 260 -14.50 -23.09 20.38
N CYS A 261 -13.71 -24.15 20.25
CA CYS A 261 -12.57 -24.22 19.33
C CYS A 261 -12.98 -24.60 17.90
N LEU A 262 -14.24 -24.94 17.64
CA LEU A 262 -14.67 -25.35 16.30
C LEU A 262 -14.86 -24.15 15.38
N LEU A 263 -14.41 -24.29 14.12
CA LEU A 263 -14.65 -23.31 13.05
C LEU A 263 -16.14 -23.04 12.83
N ARG A 264 -16.99 -24.05 13.12
CA ARG A 264 -18.44 -23.89 13.11
C ARG A 264 -18.92 -22.78 14.05
N GLU A 265 -18.47 -22.77 15.29
CA GLU A 265 -18.89 -21.77 16.28
C GLU A 265 -18.29 -20.40 15.97
N PHE A 266 -17.02 -20.37 15.52
CA PHE A 266 -16.40 -19.16 15.01
C PHE A 266 -17.19 -18.53 13.84
N ARG A 267 -17.67 -19.35 12.89
CA ARG A 267 -18.51 -18.87 11.80
C ARG A 267 -19.85 -18.34 12.29
N LYS A 268 -20.51 -19.02 13.24
CA LYS A 268 -21.76 -18.51 13.83
C LYS A 268 -21.54 -17.15 14.47
N LEU A 269 -20.46 -16.99 15.22
CA LEU A 269 -20.07 -15.70 15.78
C LEU A 269 -19.91 -14.63 14.69
N CYS A 270 -19.17 -14.92 13.62
CA CYS A 270 -19.00 -14.00 12.49
C CYS A 270 -20.34 -13.63 11.82
N ALA A 271 -21.24 -14.61 11.65
CA ALA A 271 -22.56 -14.39 11.05
C ALA A 271 -23.43 -13.48 11.94
N MET A 272 -23.52 -13.79 13.24
CA MET A 272 -24.27 -12.97 14.20
C MET A 272 -23.76 -11.52 14.24
N VAL A 273 -22.43 -11.33 14.23
CA VAL A 273 -21.83 -9.99 14.19
C VAL A 273 -22.11 -9.27 12.86
N ALA A 274 -22.14 -9.99 11.74
CA ALA A 274 -22.39 -9.42 10.41
C ALA A 274 -23.85 -9.00 10.21
N GLU A 275 -24.81 -9.78 10.71
CA GLU A 275 -26.25 -9.54 10.59
C GLU A 275 -26.73 -8.32 11.40
N ASN A 276 -26.03 -8.01 12.50
CA ASN A 276 -26.37 -6.87 13.33
C ASN A 276 -25.74 -5.57 12.79
N PRO A 277 -26.48 -4.46 12.62
CA PRO A 277 -25.90 -3.20 12.15
C PRO A 277 -25.23 -2.39 13.26
N SER A 278 -25.71 -2.48 14.50
CA SER A 278 -25.26 -1.67 15.64
C SER A 278 -23.90 -2.13 16.18
N TYR A 279 -22.92 -1.22 16.25
CA TYR A 279 -21.58 -1.52 16.80
C TYR A 279 -21.60 -1.93 18.27
N ASN A 280 -22.50 -1.36 19.07
CA ASN A 280 -22.63 -1.71 20.49
C ASN A 280 -23.10 -3.16 20.63
N THR A 281 -24.11 -3.56 19.84
CA THR A 281 -24.63 -4.92 19.83
C THR A 281 -23.58 -5.92 19.32
N LYS A 282 -22.78 -5.55 18.31
CA LYS A 282 -21.66 -6.38 17.84
C LYS A 282 -20.63 -6.66 18.93
N THR A 283 -20.25 -5.62 19.66
CA THR A 283 -19.30 -5.71 20.78
C THR A 283 -19.88 -6.63 21.86
N GLN A 284 -21.16 -6.45 22.19
CA GLN A 284 -21.87 -7.29 23.16
C GLN A 284 -21.93 -8.77 22.73
N ILE A 285 -22.21 -9.08 21.46
CA ILE A 285 -22.22 -10.45 20.95
C ILE A 285 -20.86 -11.13 21.13
N ILE A 286 -19.78 -10.42 20.80
CA ILE A 286 -18.41 -10.95 20.95
C ILE A 286 -18.09 -11.14 22.43
N GLN A 287 -18.46 -10.18 23.28
CA GLN A 287 -18.24 -10.25 24.72
C GLN A 287 -18.99 -11.43 25.34
N ASP A 288 -20.27 -11.60 25.00
CA ASP A 288 -21.07 -12.74 25.45
C ASP A 288 -20.45 -14.06 25.03
N PHE A 289 -19.93 -14.16 23.81
CA PHE A 289 -19.23 -15.37 23.35
C PHE A 289 -17.94 -15.63 24.14
N LEU A 290 -17.13 -14.61 24.39
CA LEU A 290 -15.87 -14.73 25.14
C LEU A 290 -16.07 -14.96 26.65
N GLN A 291 -17.25 -14.65 27.20
CA GLN A 291 -17.56 -14.87 28.61
C GLN A 291 -18.37 -16.14 28.87
N LYS A 292 -19.38 -16.42 28.04
CA LYS A 292 -20.35 -17.52 28.25
C LYS A 292 -20.06 -18.74 27.38
N GLY A 293 -19.24 -18.60 26.34
CA GLY A 293 -18.98 -19.65 25.35
C GLY A 293 -20.20 -20.03 24.52
N SER A 294 -20.07 -21.09 23.74
CA SER A 294 -21.18 -21.63 22.92
C SER A 294 -22.21 -22.42 23.73
N GLY A 295 -21.82 -22.92 24.91
CA GLY A 295 -22.66 -23.72 25.80
C GLY A 295 -23.38 -22.92 26.90
N GLY A 296 -22.96 -21.67 27.17
CA GLY A 296 -23.48 -20.87 28.26
C GLY A 296 -22.84 -21.16 29.62
N ASP A 297 -21.90 -22.10 29.68
CA ASP A 297 -21.18 -22.61 30.85
C ASP A 297 -19.75 -22.05 30.99
N GLY A 298 -19.50 -20.92 30.32
CA GLY A 298 -18.19 -20.27 30.27
C GLY A 298 -17.52 -20.46 28.90
N PHE A 299 -16.47 -19.69 28.63
CA PHE A 299 -15.68 -19.85 27.41
C PHE A 299 -14.46 -20.74 27.67
N HIS A 300 -14.35 -21.85 26.94
CA HIS A 300 -13.28 -22.84 27.10
C HIS A 300 -12.33 -22.87 25.89
N GLY A 301 -12.51 -21.94 24.94
CA GLY A 301 -11.67 -21.81 23.76
C GLY A 301 -10.41 -20.97 23.98
N ASP A 302 -9.59 -20.86 22.94
CA ASP A 302 -8.43 -19.98 22.95
C ASP A 302 -8.87 -18.53 22.66
N VAL A 303 -8.77 -17.66 23.66
CA VAL A 303 -9.16 -16.25 23.59
C VAL A 303 -8.31 -15.51 22.55
N TYR A 304 -6.99 -15.69 22.59
CA TYR A 304 -6.06 -15.07 21.65
C TYR A 304 -6.37 -15.48 20.21
N LEU A 305 -6.55 -16.78 19.93
CA LEU A 305 -6.84 -17.24 18.57
C LEU A 305 -8.18 -16.73 18.06
N THR A 306 -9.23 -16.77 18.90
CA THR A 306 -10.55 -16.24 18.53
C THR A 306 -10.45 -14.76 18.16
N VAL A 307 -9.83 -13.94 19.00
CA VAL A 307 -9.66 -12.50 18.76
C VAL A 307 -8.75 -12.23 17.55
N LYS A 308 -7.68 -13.02 17.38
CA LYS A 308 -6.76 -12.95 16.22
C LYS A 308 -7.51 -13.21 14.91
N LEU A 309 -8.31 -14.28 14.86
CA LEU A 309 -9.07 -14.66 13.67
C LEU A 309 -10.24 -13.72 13.38
N LEU A 310 -10.83 -13.08 14.40
CA LEU A 310 -11.80 -11.99 14.21
C LEU A 310 -11.18 -10.73 13.58
N LEU A 311 -9.84 -10.61 13.59
CA LEU A 311 -9.10 -9.43 13.19
C LEU A 311 -8.11 -9.66 12.03
N PRO A 312 -8.49 -10.33 10.92
CA PRO A 312 -7.55 -10.70 9.87
C PRO A 312 -7.07 -9.48 9.06
N GLY A 313 -7.83 -8.39 9.06
CA GLY A 313 -7.47 -7.10 8.47
C GLY A 313 -6.52 -6.25 9.33
N VAL A 314 -6.30 -6.64 10.58
CA VAL A 314 -5.50 -5.90 11.58
C VAL A 314 -4.20 -6.64 11.85
N ILE A 315 -4.29 -7.95 12.08
CA ILE A 315 -3.16 -8.88 12.21
C ILE A 315 -2.97 -9.56 10.86
N LYS A 316 -2.26 -8.89 9.95
CA LYS A 316 -2.12 -9.35 8.57
C LYS A 316 -0.93 -10.29 8.41
N SER A 317 -1.21 -11.50 7.95
CA SER A 317 -0.23 -12.38 7.30
C SER A 317 -0.25 -12.11 5.79
N VAL A 318 0.85 -12.31 5.07
CA VAL A 318 0.86 -12.14 3.60
C VAL A 318 0.81 -13.52 2.96
N TYR A 319 -0.25 -13.81 2.22
CA TYR A 319 -0.44 -15.13 1.57
C TYR A 319 -0.06 -15.14 0.08
N ASN A 320 0.24 -13.97 -0.52
CA ASN A 320 0.52 -13.82 -1.95
C ASN A 320 -0.60 -14.32 -2.88
N LEU A 321 -1.86 -14.28 -2.41
CA LEU A 321 -3.04 -14.68 -3.17
C LEU A 321 -3.96 -13.48 -3.40
N ASN A 322 -4.37 -13.28 -4.64
CA ASN A 322 -5.38 -12.30 -5.05
C ASN A 322 -6.61 -13.02 -5.62
N ASP A 323 -7.68 -12.28 -5.94
CA ASP A 323 -8.96 -12.90 -6.37
C ASP A 323 -8.79 -13.77 -7.62
N LYS A 324 -7.98 -13.31 -8.59
CA LYS A 324 -7.71 -14.06 -9.83
C LYS A 324 -6.92 -15.33 -9.57
N GLN A 325 -5.93 -15.28 -8.68
CA GLN A 325 -5.13 -16.44 -8.30
C GLN A 325 -5.97 -17.45 -7.54
N ILE A 326 -6.80 -17.00 -6.59
CA ILE A 326 -7.74 -17.88 -5.88
C ILE A 326 -8.69 -18.57 -6.86
N VAL A 327 -9.30 -17.82 -7.79
CA VAL A 327 -10.15 -18.40 -8.84
C VAL A 327 -9.39 -19.43 -9.68
N LYS A 328 -8.18 -19.11 -10.14
CA LYS A 328 -7.35 -20.00 -10.95
C LYS A 328 -6.99 -21.31 -10.21
N LEU A 329 -6.63 -21.23 -8.94
CA LEU A 329 -6.27 -22.40 -8.14
C LEU A 329 -7.49 -23.27 -7.85
N PHE A 330 -8.62 -22.67 -7.46
CA PHE A 330 -9.84 -23.44 -7.19
C PHE A 330 -10.51 -23.97 -8.46
N SER A 331 -10.40 -23.33 -9.62
CA SER A 331 -10.91 -23.89 -10.87
C SER A 331 -10.20 -25.20 -11.23
N ARG A 332 -8.90 -25.31 -10.93
CA ARG A 332 -8.13 -26.56 -11.08
C ARG A 332 -8.55 -27.61 -10.06
N ILE A 333 -8.72 -27.24 -8.79
CA ILE A 333 -9.14 -28.16 -7.72
C ILE A 333 -10.55 -28.72 -7.98
N PHE A 334 -11.49 -27.86 -8.36
CA PHE A 334 -12.88 -28.24 -8.62
C PHE A 334 -13.10 -28.83 -10.01
N ASN A 335 -12.08 -28.81 -10.87
CA ASN A 335 -12.13 -29.22 -12.26
C ASN A 335 -13.28 -28.54 -13.04
N CYS A 336 -13.36 -27.21 -12.93
CA CYS A 336 -14.38 -26.40 -13.58
C CYS A 336 -13.75 -25.30 -14.46
N ASN A 337 -14.57 -24.68 -15.32
CA ASN A 337 -14.09 -23.62 -16.20
C ASN A 337 -13.74 -22.35 -15.39
N SER A 338 -12.52 -21.84 -15.55
CA SER A 338 -12.05 -20.62 -14.90
C SER A 338 -12.83 -19.37 -15.32
N ASP A 339 -13.34 -19.35 -16.56
CA ASP A 339 -14.07 -18.20 -17.09
C ASP A 339 -15.44 -18.04 -16.42
N ASP A 340 -16.07 -19.14 -16.02
CA ASP A 340 -17.36 -19.12 -15.32
C ASP A 340 -17.18 -18.53 -13.92
N MET A 341 -16.14 -18.95 -13.21
CA MET A 341 -15.78 -18.36 -11.92
C MET A 341 -15.38 -16.89 -12.06
N ALA A 342 -14.67 -16.51 -13.13
CA ALA A 342 -14.30 -15.12 -13.38
C ALA A 342 -15.52 -14.23 -13.66
N ARG A 343 -16.56 -14.76 -14.33
CA ARG A 343 -17.85 -14.08 -14.52
C ARG A 343 -18.60 -13.90 -13.21
N ASP A 344 -18.66 -14.94 -12.37
CA ASP A 344 -19.31 -14.85 -11.07
C ASP A 344 -18.59 -13.86 -10.13
N LEU A 345 -17.25 -13.79 -10.22
CA LEU A 345 -16.44 -12.83 -9.47
C LEU A 345 -16.77 -11.36 -9.78
N GLU A 346 -17.45 -11.05 -10.88
CA GLU A 346 -17.96 -9.70 -11.18
C GLU A 346 -18.92 -9.19 -10.09
N GLN A 347 -19.55 -10.10 -9.31
CA GLN A 347 -20.33 -9.77 -8.10
C GLN A 347 -19.49 -9.26 -6.93
N GLY A 348 -18.15 -9.33 -7.01
CA GLY A 348 -17.24 -8.69 -6.07
C GLY A 348 -16.96 -9.46 -4.77
N ASP A 349 -17.27 -10.76 -4.70
CA ASP A 349 -16.95 -11.62 -3.56
C ASP A 349 -16.37 -12.99 -3.97
N VAL A 350 -15.04 -13.11 -3.97
CA VAL A 350 -14.36 -14.37 -4.25
C VAL A 350 -14.71 -15.48 -3.25
N SER A 351 -15.05 -15.14 -2.00
CA SER A 351 -15.44 -16.16 -1.00
C SER A 351 -16.81 -16.77 -1.30
N GLU A 352 -17.70 -15.99 -1.91
CA GLU A 352 -19.00 -16.46 -2.36
C GLU A 352 -18.88 -17.27 -3.66
N THR A 353 -18.10 -16.77 -4.62
CA THR A 353 -17.80 -17.50 -5.86
C THR A 353 -17.20 -18.88 -5.57
N VAL A 354 -16.19 -18.97 -4.71
CA VAL A 354 -15.60 -20.27 -4.34
C VAL A 354 -16.65 -21.17 -3.66
N ARG A 355 -17.53 -20.64 -2.82
CA ARG A 355 -18.61 -21.42 -2.19
C ARG A 355 -19.55 -22.04 -3.22
N VAL A 356 -20.05 -21.23 -4.15
CA VAL A 356 -21.02 -21.66 -5.18
C VAL A 356 -20.43 -22.77 -6.05
N PHE A 357 -19.20 -22.59 -6.53
CA PHE A 357 -18.55 -23.59 -7.38
C PHE A 357 -18.08 -24.83 -6.61
N PHE A 358 -17.81 -24.71 -5.31
CA PHE A 358 -17.51 -25.86 -4.45
C PHE A 358 -18.74 -26.75 -4.25
N GLU A 359 -19.92 -26.17 -4.05
CA GLU A 359 -21.18 -26.94 -3.95
C GLU A 359 -21.56 -27.64 -5.26
N GLN A 360 -21.17 -27.07 -6.41
CA GLN A 360 -21.42 -27.64 -7.73
C GLN A 360 -20.40 -28.72 -8.13
N SER A 361 -19.23 -28.78 -7.48
CA SER A 361 -18.18 -29.72 -7.85
C SER A 361 -18.54 -31.15 -7.47
N LYS A 362 -18.71 -31.99 -8.49
CA LYS A 362 -18.93 -33.44 -8.31
C LYS A 362 -17.62 -34.19 -8.03
N SER A 363 -16.51 -33.72 -8.57
CA SER A 363 -15.19 -34.34 -8.40
C SER A 363 -14.55 -34.03 -7.06
N PHE A 364 -14.94 -32.91 -6.43
CA PHE A 364 -14.42 -32.48 -5.14
C PHE A 364 -15.57 -31.98 -4.26
N PRO A 365 -16.41 -32.89 -3.72
CA PRO A 365 -17.60 -32.52 -2.97
C PRO A 365 -17.26 -31.95 -1.58
N PRO A 366 -18.09 -31.06 -1.03
CA PRO A 366 -17.92 -30.55 0.35
C PRO A 366 -18.03 -31.64 1.42
N ALA A 367 -17.32 -31.46 2.53
CA ALA A 367 -17.44 -32.35 3.68
C ALA A 367 -18.84 -32.27 4.30
N ALA A 368 -19.35 -33.39 4.81
CA ALA A 368 -20.71 -33.48 5.36
C ALA A 368 -20.88 -32.74 6.69
N LYS A 369 -19.81 -32.63 7.50
CA LYS A 369 -19.83 -31.98 8.82
C LYS A 369 -18.60 -31.08 8.96
N SER A 370 -18.79 -29.95 9.64
CA SER A 370 -17.70 -29.03 10.00
C SER A 370 -17.00 -29.55 11.25
N LEU A 371 -15.78 -30.08 11.07
CA LEU A 371 -14.97 -30.67 12.14
C LEU A 371 -13.64 -29.95 12.36
N LEU A 372 -13.34 -28.91 11.57
CA LEU A 372 -12.11 -28.14 11.71
C LEU A 372 -12.12 -27.31 12.99
N THR A 373 -10.98 -27.27 13.65
CA THR A 373 -10.71 -26.37 14.78
C THR A 373 -10.06 -25.08 14.30
N ILE A 374 -10.20 -24.00 15.09
CA ILE A 374 -9.57 -22.71 14.80
C ILE A 374 -8.04 -22.79 14.87
N GLN A 375 -7.48 -23.73 15.65
CA GLN A 375 -6.06 -24.04 15.74
C GLN A 375 -5.54 -24.61 14.41
N GLU A 376 -6.22 -25.61 13.86
CA GLU A 376 -5.88 -26.18 12.54
C GLU A 376 -5.97 -25.13 11.43
N VAL A 377 -6.96 -24.23 11.51
CA VAL A 377 -7.09 -23.12 10.57
C VAL A 377 -5.92 -22.13 10.71
N ASP A 378 -5.52 -21.77 11.94
CA ASP A 378 -4.38 -20.86 12.16
C ASP A 378 -3.06 -21.48 11.69
N GLU A 379 -2.85 -22.77 11.95
CA GLU A 379 -1.68 -23.52 11.47
C GLU A 379 -1.65 -23.59 9.94
N PHE A 380 -2.80 -23.85 9.31
CA PHE A 380 -2.95 -23.80 7.87
C PHE A 380 -2.60 -22.42 7.30
N LEU A 381 -3.15 -21.34 7.87
CA LEU A 381 -2.86 -19.97 7.44
C LEU A 381 -1.37 -19.64 7.62
N LEU A 382 -0.77 -20.05 8.73
CA LEU A 382 0.67 -19.87 8.97
C LEU A 382 1.51 -20.62 7.93
N ARG A 383 1.16 -21.87 7.61
CA ARG A 383 1.83 -22.65 6.55
C ARG A 383 1.66 -21.95 5.20
N LEU A 384 0.43 -21.56 4.83
CA LEU A 384 0.12 -20.90 3.57
C LEU A 384 0.91 -19.59 3.40
N SER A 385 1.09 -18.82 4.47
CA SER A 385 1.85 -17.55 4.42
C SER A 385 3.33 -17.72 4.07
N LYS A 386 3.89 -18.93 4.23
CA LYS A 386 5.28 -19.26 3.87
C LYS A 386 5.42 -19.75 2.43
N LEU A 387 4.31 -20.09 1.76
CA LEU A 387 4.31 -20.64 0.41
C LEU A 387 4.27 -19.52 -0.63
N THR A 388 5.07 -19.68 -1.69
CA THR A 388 5.14 -18.70 -2.79
C THR A 388 4.90 -19.30 -4.16
N LYS A 389 4.99 -20.64 -4.32
CA LYS A 389 4.76 -21.31 -5.60
C LYS A 389 3.29 -21.71 -5.76
N GLU A 390 2.75 -21.55 -6.97
CA GLU A 390 1.35 -21.86 -7.26
C GLU A 390 0.98 -23.32 -6.93
N ASP A 391 1.82 -24.30 -7.28
CA ASP A 391 1.52 -25.73 -7.05
C ASP A 391 1.47 -26.08 -5.56
N GLU A 392 2.41 -25.55 -4.77
CA GLU A 392 2.43 -25.74 -3.32
C GLU A 392 1.21 -25.09 -2.66
N GLN A 393 0.82 -23.89 -3.13
CA GLN A 393 -0.38 -23.21 -2.67
C GLN A 393 -1.66 -23.97 -3.06
N GLN A 394 -1.73 -24.50 -4.29
CA GLN A 394 -2.84 -25.34 -4.74
C GLN A 394 -3.01 -26.57 -3.85
N GLN A 395 -1.91 -27.27 -3.57
CA GLN A 395 -1.93 -28.46 -2.71
C GLN A 395 -2.39 -28.09 -1.29
N ALA A 396 -1.85 -27.04 -0.69
CA ALA A 396 -2.26 -26.62 0.65
C ALA A 396 -3.75 -26.22 0.70
N LEU A 397 -4.26 -25.53 -0.32
CA LEU A 397 -5.67 -25.17 -0.44
C LEU A 397 -6.55 -26.41 -0.63
N GLN A 398 -6.11 -27.39 -1.42
CA GLN A 398 -6.81 -28.65 -1.62
C GLN A 398 -6.87 -29.49 -0.33
N ASP A 399 -5.76 -29.57 0.41
CA ASP A 399 -5.66 -30.29 1.69
C ASP A 399 -6.71 -29.77 2.68
N ILE A 400 -6.79 -28.45 2.88
CA ILE A 400 -7.77 -27.87 3.81
C ILE A 400 -9.20 -27.95 3.27
N ALA A 401 -9.40 -27.70 1.97
CA ALA A 401 -10.73 -27.68 1.36
C ALA A 401 -11.41 -29.06 1.41
N SER A 402 -10.65 -30.14 1.37
CA SER A 402 -11.17 -31.52 1.45
C SER A 402 -11.87 -31.83 2.78
N ARG A 403 -11.57 -31.04 3.82
CA ARG A 403 -12.13 -31.15 5.18
C ARG A 403 -13.19 -30.11 5.49
N CYS A 404 -13.53 -29.26 4.52
CA CYS A 404 -14.42 -28.12 4.70
C CYS A 404 -15.85 -28.41 4.24
N THR A 405 -16.83 -27.96 5.02
CA THR A 405 -18.15 -27.64 4.45
C THR A 405 -18.03 -26.41 3.53
N ALA A 406 -19.02 -26.17 2.67
CA ALA A 406 -19.00 -24.98 1.80
C ALA A 406 -18.87 -23.67 2.58
N ASN A 407 -19.52 -23.61 3.75
CA ASN A 407 -19.47 -22.48 4.66
C ASN A 407 -18.12 -22.34 5.40
N ASP A 408 -17.42 -23.45 5.67
CA ASP A 408 -16.06 -23.42 6.23
C ASP A 408 -15.10 -22.81 5.22
N LEU A 409 -15.13 -23.29 3.97
CA LEU A 409 -14.25 -22.80 2.92
C LEU A 409 -14.47 -21.30 2.66
N LYS A 410 -15.73 -20.86 2.57
CA LYS A 410 -16.07 -19.43 2.47
C LYS A 410 -15.43 -18.60 3.59
N CYS A 411 -15.51 -19.07 4.83
CA CYS A 411 -14.92 -18.38 5.98
C CYS A 411 -13.38 -18.33 5.87
N ILE A 412 -12.74 -19.43 5.48
CA ILE A 412 -11.28 -19.50 5.31
C ILE A 412 -10.81 -18.57 4.19
N ILE A 413 -11.51 -18.49 3.06
CA ILE A 413 -11.17 -17.55 1.98
C ILE A 413 -11.29 -16.10 2.47
N ARG A 414 -12.29 -15.78 3.29
CA ARG A 414 -12.41 -14.45 3.93
C ARG A 414 -11.23 -14.13 4.86
N LEU A 415 -10.73 -15.12 5.62
CA LEU A 415 -9.52 -14.97 6.43
C LEU A 415 -8.28 -14.73 5.55
N ILE A 416 -8.13 -15.47 4.44
CA ILE A 416 -7.06 -15.27 3.45
C ILE A 416 -7.15 -13.87 2.82
N LYS A 417 -8.37 -13.39 2.54
CA LYS A 417 -8.63 -12.07 1.97
C LYS A 417 -8.54 -10.91 2.96
N HIS A 418 -8.27 -11.19 4.23
CA HIS A 418 -8.19 -10.21 5.32
C HIS A 418 -9.49 -9.47 5.62
N ASP A 419 -10.63 -10.01 5.22
CA ASP A 419 -11.94 -9.37 5.38
C ASP A 419 -13.05 -10.41 5.62
N LEU A 420 -13.56 -10.44 6.86
CA LEU A 420 -14.68 -11.30 7.26
C LEU A 420 -16.04 -10.77 6.81
N LYS A 421 -16.11 -9.54 6.29
CA LYS A 421 -17.35 -8.86 5.87
C LYS A 421 -18.39 -8.73 6.97
N MET A 422 -17.94 -8.53 8.22
CA MET A 422 -18.81 -8.36 9.39
C MET A 422 -18.93 -6.91 9.86
N ASN A 423 -18.32 -5.95 9.15
CA ASN A 423 -18.30 -4.53 9.52
C ASN A 423 -17.93 -4.31 10.99
N SER A 424 -16.94 -5.06 11.49
CA SER A 424 -16.41 -4.97 12.84
C SER A 424 -14.89 -5.01 12.75
N GLY A 425 -14.22 -4.03 13.36
CA GLY A 425 -12.77 -3.86 13.30
C GLY A 425 -12.14 -3.94 14.69
N ALA A 426 -10.85 -3.60 14.79
CA ALA A 426 -10.09 -3.68 16.04
C ALA A 426 -10.79 -3.03 17.24
N LYS A 427 -11.46 -1.88 17.06
CA LYS A 427 -12.16 -1.19 18.15
C LYS A 427 -13.22 -2.10 18.77
N HIS A 428 -14.23 -2.49 18.01
CA HIS A 428 -15.37 -3.25 18.53
C HIS A 428 -14.99 -4.65 19.04
N VAL A 429 -14.01 -5.31 18.41
CA VAL A 429 -13.55 -6.64 18.87
C VAL A 429 -12.74 -6.52 20.15
N LEU A 430 -11.89 -5.49 20.30
CA LEU A 430 -11.08 -5.31 21.51
C LEU A 430 -11.87 -4.71 22.66
N ASP A 431 -12.85 -3.83 22.40
CA ASP A 431 -13.77 -3.31 23.42
C ASP A 431 -14.57 -4.45 24.06
N ALA A 432 -14.79 -5.57 23.35
CA ALA A 432 -15.43 -6.78 23.87
C ALA A 432 -14.51 -7.60 24.78
N LEU A 433 -13.19 -7.42 24.68
CA LEU A 433 -12.19 -8.08 25.52
C LEU A 433 -11.97 -7.32 26.83
N ASP A 434 -11.71 -6.01 26.74
CA ASP A 434 -11.58 -5.10 27.89
C ASP A 434 -11.80 -3.65 27.42
N PRO A 435 -12.42 -2.77 28.23
CA PRO A 435 -12.68 -1.38 27.85
C PRO A 435 -11.44 -0.58 27.41
N ASN A 436 -10.25 -0.93 27.90
CA ASN A 436 -8.99 -0.29 27.57
C ASN A 436 -8.14 -1.09 26.57
N ALA A 437 -8.58 -2.29 26.13
CA ALA A 437 -7.80 -3.12 25.22
C ALA A 437 -7.53 -2.43 23.88
N TYR A 438 -8.48 -1.66 23.34
CA TYR A 438 -8.27 -0.93 22.10
C TYR A 438 -7.19 0.16 22.24
N GLU A 439 -7.20 0.93 23.34
CA GLU A 439 -6.21 1.97 23.61
C GLU A 439 -4.82 1.37 23.87
N ALA A 440 -4.74 0.30 24.66
CA ALA A 440 -3.50 -0.44 24.90
C ALA A 440 -2.94 -1.02 23.58
N PHE A 441 -3.79 -1.57 22.72
CA PHE A 441 -3.38 -2.09 21.43
C PHE A 441 -2.92 -1.00 20.45
N LYS A 442 -3.46 0.23 20.53
CA LYS A 442 -2.91 1.34 19.74
C LYS A 442 -1.53 1.78 20.26
N ALA A 443 -1.28 1.67 21.56
CA ALA A 443 -0.01 2.05 22.17
C ALA A 443 1.12 1.05 21.88
N SER A 444 0.85 -0.26 21.84
CA SER A 444 1.91 -1.27 21.66
C SER A 444 1.71 -2.21 20.46
N ARG A 445 0.62 -2.12 19.69
CA ARG A 445 0.29 -2.94 18.50
C ARG A 445 0.60 -4.44 18.63
N ASN A 446 0.53 -4.99 19.84
CA ASN A 446 0.78 -6.39 20.12
C ASN A 446 -0.47 -7.01 20.73
N LEU A 447 -1.21 -7.75 19.91
CA LEU A 447 -2.45 -8.39 20.34
C LEU A 447 -2.19 -9.45 21.41
N GLN A 448 -1.11 -10.23 21.27
CA GLN A 448 -0.77 -11.28 22.21
C GLN A 448 -0.47 -10.70 23.59
N ASP A 449 0.35 -9.64 23.66
CA ASP A 449 0.63 -8.92 24.92
C ASP A 449 -0.64 -8.38 25.57
N VAL A 450 -1.52 -7.75 24.79
CA VAL A 450 -2.79 -7.22 25.30
C VAL A 450 -3.66 -8.32 25.89
N VAL A 451 -3.85 -9.44 25.16
CA VAL A 451 -4.65 -10.57 25.65
C VAL A 451 -4.02 -11.19 26.90
N GLU A 452 -2.71 -11.40 26.93
CA GLU A 452 -2.02 -11.97 28.10
C GLU A 452 -2.15 -11.08 29.35
N ARG A 453 -2.16 -9.76 29.18
CA ARG A 453 -2.33 -8.80 30.28
C ARG A 453 -3.77 -8.77 30.78
N VAL A 454 -4.75 -8.85 29.89
CA VAL A 454 -6.17 -8.97 30.27
C VAL A 454 -6.40 -10.26 31.06
N LEU A 455 -5.96 -11.41 30.53
CA LEU A 455 -6.12 -12.71 31.20
C LEU A 455 -5.43 -12.76 32.58
N ARG A 456 -4.29 -12.07 32.74
CA ARG A 456 -3.60 -11.96 34.02
C ARG A 456 -4.38 -11.11 35.02
N ASN A 457 -4.91 -9.97 34.59
CA ASN A 457 -5.74 -9.12 35.44
C ASN A 457 -6.99 -9.88 35.90
N GLU A 458 -7.63 -10.65 35.03
CA GLU A 458 -8.77 -11.51 35.40
C GLU A 458 -8.39 -12.55 36.45
N GLN A 459 -7.27 -13.25 36.27
CA GLN A 459 -6.77 -14.23 37.27
C GLN A 459 -6.47 -13.59 38.63
N GLU A 460 -5.98 -12.35 38.65
CA GLU A 460 -5.72 -11.63 39.91
C GLU A 460 -7.01 -11.20 40.59
N VAL A 461 -8.03 -10.78 39.83
CA VAL A 461 -9.36 -10.44 40.36
C VAL A 461 -10.08 -11.65 40.94
N GLU A 462 -9.95 -12.83 40.33
CA GLU A 462 -10.47 -14.08 40.89
C GLU A 462 -9.82 -14.44 42.23
N LYS A 463 -8.54 -14.11 42.40
CA LYS A 463 -7.78 -14.35 43.65
C LYS A 463 -8.06 -13.32 44.73
N GLU A 464 -8.28 -12.06 44.37
CA GLU A 464 -8.57 -10.95 45.29
C GLU A 464 -9.85 -10.19 44.85
N PRO A 465 -11.03 -10.69 45.24
CA PRO A 465 -12.31 -10.07 44.90
C PRO A 465 -12.39 -8.64 45.46
N GLY A 466 -12.52 -7.63 44.59
CA GLY A 466 -12.70 -6.22 44.96
C GLY A 466 -11.66 -5.25 44.38
N GLN A 467 -10.53 -5.74 43.87
CA GLN A 467 -9.48 -4.91 43.28
C GLN A 467 -9.60 -4.90 41.75
N ARG A 468 -10.43 -4.02 41.17
CA ARG A 468 -10.46 -3.85 39.69
C ARG A 468 -9.19 -3.16 39.22
N ARG A 469 -8.27 -3.91 38.61
CA ARG A 469 -7.09 -3.36 37.92
C ARG A 469 -7.44 -3.02 36.48
N ALA A 470 -7.51 -1.73 36.16
CA ALA A 470 -7.65 -1.28 34.79
C ALA A 470 -6.40 -1.65 33.98
N LEU A 471 -6.59 -2.12 32.74
CA LEU A 471 -5.48 -2.38 31.82
C LEU A 471 -4.71 -1.07 31.58
N SER A 472 -3.41 -1.07 31.89
CA SER A 472 -2.55 0.10 31.67
C SER A 472 -2.32 0.35 30.18
N VAL A 473 -2.25 1.61 29.74
CA VAL A 473 -1.94 1.93 28.34
C VAL A 473 -0.51 2.43 28.28
N GLN A 474 0.42 1.59 27.81
CA GLN A 474 1.83 1.91 27.75
C GLN A 474 2.41 1.50 26.40
N ALA A 475 3.29 2.35 25.86
CA ALA A 475 4.07 2.00 24.68
C ALA A 475 5.14 0.98 25.06
N SER A 476 5.35 -0.02 24.20
CA SER A 476 6.40 -1.02 24.38
C SER A 476 7.51 -0.78 23.37
N LEU A 477 8.75 -0.67 23.85
CA LEU A 477 9.91 -0.48 22.99
C LEU A 477 10.04 -1.65 22.00
N MET A 478 10.58 -1.37 20.80
CA MET A 478 10.64 -2.30 19.65
C MET A 478 9.29 -2.76 19.07
N THR A 479 8.17 -2.31 19.63
CA THR A 479 6.83 -2.67 19.11
C THR A 479 6.12 -1.41 18.62
N PRO A 480 5.59 -1.38 17.39
CA PRO A 480 5.13 -0.13 16.79
C PRO A 480 3.96 0.50 17.55
N VAL A 481 3.98 1.82 17.66
CA VAL A 481 2.87 2.64 18.19
C VAL A 481 2.03 3.12 17.02
N GLN A 482 0.69 3.04 17.10
CA GLN A 482 -0.17 3.62 16.06
C GLN A 482 0.14 5.11 15.88
N PRO A 483 0.50 5.57 14.67
CA PRO A 483 0.83 6.96 14.43
C PRO A 483 -0.35 7.88 14.74
N MET A 484 -0.10 9.00 15.41
CA MET A 484 -1.07 10.08 15.56
C MET A 484 -1.41 10.67 14.18
N LEU A 485 -2.69 10.89 13.89
CA LEU A 485 -3.18 11.24 12.55
C LEU A 485 -3.63 12.71 12.49
N ALA A 486 -3.70 13.22 11.26
CA ALA A 486 -4.23 14.55 10.98
C ALA A 486 -5.60 14.50 10.28
N GLU A 487 -6.55 15.28 10.79
CA GLU A 487 -7.83 15.62 10.18
C GLU A 487 -7.64 16.68 9.07
N ALA A 488 -8.42 16.60 7.99
CA ALA A 488 -8.37 17.63 6.95
C ALA A 488 -9.02 18.92 7.45
N CYS A 489 -8.27 20.01 7.44
CA CYS A 489 -8.74 21.32 7.84
C CYS A 489 -9.20 22.12 6.63
N LYS A 490 -10.47 22.54 6.63
CA LYS A 490 -11.13 23.20 5.49
C LYS A 490 -11.06 24.74 5.55
N SER A 491 -10.89 25.32 6.74
CA SER A 491 -10.83 26.77 6.92
C SER A 491 -9.90 27.15 8.07
N ILE A 492 -9.47 28.40 8.09
CA ILE A 492 -8.58 28.95 9.13
C ILE A 492 -9.33 29.08 10.45
N GLU A 493 -10.61 29.48 10.41
CA GLU A 493 -11.48 29.59 11.58
C GLU A 493 -11.63 28.24 12.28
N TYR A 494 -11.75 27.17 11.49
CA TYR A 494 -11.79 25.81 12.02
C TYR A 494 -10.49 25.43 12.74
N ALA A 495 -9.33 25.78 12.17
CA ALA A 495 -8.03 25.53 12.79
C ALA A 495 -7.89 26.25 14.14
N MET A 496 -8.25 27.54 14.17
CA MET A 496 -8.20 28.35 15.39
C MET A 496 -9.15 27.85 16.47
N LYS A 497 -10.37 27.39 16.08
CA LYS A 497 -11.33 26.81 17.01
C LYS A 497 -10.84 25.49 17.62
N LYS A 498 -10.16 24.65 16.83
CA LYS A 498 -9.65 23.35 17.26
C LYS A 498 -8.37 23.43 18.10
N CYS A 499 -7.59 24.51 17.94
CA CYS A 499 -6.38 24.75 18.71
C CYS A 499 -6.51 26.02 19.57
N PRO A 500 -7.33 26.01 20.64
CA PRO A 500 -7.59 27.20 21.45
C PRO A 500 -6.35 27.69 22.21
N ASN A 501 -5.35 26.84 22.42
CA ASN A 501 -4.12 27.16 23.15
C ASN A 501 -3.02 27.77 22.26
N GLY A 502 -3.34 28.08 20.99
CA GLY A 502 -2.35 28.27 19.94
C GLY A 502 -1.87 26.95 19.36
N MET A 503 -1.13 27.03 18.26
CA MET A 503 -0.68 25.85 17.51
C MET A 503 0.77 25.94 17.07
N PHE A 504 1.41 24.79 16.90
CA PHE A 504 2.61 24.67 16.11
C PHE A 504 2.23 24.35 14.68
N SER A 505 2.73 25.15 13.75
CA SER A 505 2.56 24.97 12.33
C SER A 505 3.86 24.46 11.73
N GLU A 506 3.81 23.24 11.19
CA GLU A 506 4.94 22.56 10.57
C GLU A 506 4.72 22.42 9.07
N ILE A 507 5.81 22.47 8.30
CA ILE A 507 5.74 22.13 6.88
C ILE A 507 5.26 20.69 6.73
N LYS A 508 4.27 20.48 5.87
CA LYS A 508 3.86 19.14 5.50
C LYS A 508 4.84 18.60 4.46
N TYR A 509 5.78 17.77 4.93
CA TYR A 509 6.71 17.06 4.07
C TYR A 509 5.99 15.99 3.22
N ASP A 510 6.29 15.94 1.92
CA ASP A 510 5.76 14.93 0.97
C ASP A 510 6.71 13.74 0.88
N GLY A 511 6.90 13.06 2.02
CA GLY A 511 7.81 11.92 2.18
C GLY A 511 7.09 10.61 2.51
N GLU A 512 7.82 9.73 3.19
CA GLU A 512 7.24 8.55 3.82
C GLU A 512 7.37 8.67 5.35
N ARG A 513 6.27 8.58 6.09
CA ARG A 513 6.33 8.57 7.56
C ARG A 513 7.06 7.32 8.07
N VAL A 514 8.05 7.56 8.93
CA VAL A 514 8.88 6.54 9.59
C VAL A 514 8.86 6.76 11.09
N GLN A 515 8.40 5.75 11.82
CA GLN A 515 8.55 5.65 13.26
C GLN A 515 9.82 4.86 13.56
N VAL A 516 10.79 5.53 14.21
CA VAL A 516 12.11 4.98 14.52
C VAL A 516 12.12 4.46 15.94
N HIS A 517 12.45 3.19 16.11
CA HIS A 517 12.66 2.57 17.41
C HIS A 517 14.14 2.24 17.57
N LYS A 518 14.73 2.58 18.73
CA LYS A 518 16.11 2.21 19.09
C LYS A 518 16.16 1.60 20.48
N LYS A 519 16.91 0.50 20.64
CA LYS A 519 17.22 -0.15 21.94
C LYS A 519 18.69 -0.59 21.92
N GLY A 520 19.55 0.13 22.64
CA GLY A 520 20.99 0.01 22.49
C GLY A 520 21.38 0.29 21.03
N ASP A 521 21.99 -0.69 20.38
CA ASP A 521 22.41 -0.64 18.97
C ASP A 521 21.41 -1.26 18.00
N HIS A 522 20.25 -1.72 18.50
CA HIS A 522 19.21 -2.30 17.68
C HIS A 522 18.24 -1.23 17.20
N PHE A 523 17.99 -1.20 15.88
CA PHE A 523 17.10 -0.25 15.23
C PHE A 523 15.97 -0.98 14.51
N SER A 524 14.75 -0.48 14.68
CA SER A 524 13.58 -0.90 13.92
C SER A 524 12.87 0.32 13.35
N TYR A 525 12.43 0.22 12.10
CA TYR A 525 11.82 1.32 11.37
C TYR A 525 10.45 0.87 10.88
N PHE A 526 9.40 1.54 11.34
CA PHE A 526 8.02 1.21 10.99
C PHE A 526 7.42 2.31 10.12
N SER A 527 6.80 1.91 9.01
CA SER A 527 6.06 2.82 8.13
C SER A 527 4.76 3.30 8.80
N ARG A 528 4.05 4.24 8.15
CA ARG A 528 2.68 4.62 8.53
C ARG A 528 1.72 3.44 8.75
N SER A 529 1.88 2.37 7.97
CA SER A 529 1.06 1.15 8.07
C SER A 529 1.57 0.14 9.09
N LEU A 530 2.59 0.54 9.87
CA LEU A 530 3.30 -0.25 10.87
C LEU A 530 4.06 -1.45 10.29
N LYS A 531 4.25 -1.48 8.97
CA LYS A 531 5.12 -2.45 8.29
C LYS A 531 6.58 -2.00 8.37
N PRO A 532 7.55 -2.94 8.42
CA PRO A 532 8.96 -2.62 8.32
C PRO A 532 9.26 -1.80 7.07
N VAL A 533 10.04 -0.73 7.21
CA VAL A 533 10.48 0.10 6.10
C VAL A 533 11.60 -0.63 5.33
N LEU A 534 11.63 -0.48 4.00
CA LEU A 534 12.63 -1.15 3.17
C LEU A 534 14.06 -0.71 3.54
N PRO A 535 15.02 -1.64 3.71
CA PRO A 535 16.36 -1.33 4.21
C PRO A 535 17.11 -0.24 3.42
N HIS A 536 16.97 -0.19 2.09
CA HIS A 536 17.67 0.81 1.26
C HIS A 536 17.28 2.27 1.57
N LYS A 537 16.15 2.48 2.26
CA LYS A 537 15.68 3.81 2.68
C LYS A 537 16.21 4.20 4.06
N VAL A 538 16.49 3.23 4.95
CA VAL A 538 16.70 3.51 6.38
C VAL A 538 18.01 2.96 6.96
N ALA A 539 18.70 2.06 6.28
CA ALA A 539 19.86 1.35 6.83
C ALA A 539 20.99 2.28 7.28
N HIS A 540 21.16 3.42 6.63
CA HIS A 540 22.21 4.39 6.94
C HIS A 540 21.97 5.15 8.25
N PHE A 541 20.72 5.25 8.72
CA PHE A 541 20.41 6.05 9.91
C PHE A 541 20.95 5.44 11.21
N LYS A 542 21.28 4.14 11.23
CA LYS A 542 21.93 3.50 12.37
C LYS A 542 23.27 4.16 12.73
N ASP A 543 23.95 4.75 11.75
CA ASP A 543 25.25 5.38 11.93
C ASP A 543 25.11 6.84 12.42
N PHE A 544 23.99 7.50 12.07
CA PHE A 544 23.74 8.91 12.37
C PHE A 544 22.89 9.14 13.62
N ILE A 545 21.90 8.28 13.92
CA ILE A 545 21.03 8.45 15.08
C ILE A 545 21.82 8.46 16.41
N PRO A 546 22.83 7.60 16.64
CA PRO A 546 23.65 7.70 17.84
C PRO A 546 24.42 9.02 17.97
N GLN A 547 24.83 9.62 16.84
CA GLN A 547 25.50 10.91 16.81
C GLN A 547 24.51 12.06 17.07
N ALA A 548 23.29 11.96 16.52
CA ALA A 548 22.24 12.95 16.71
C ALA A 548 21.64 12.92 18.12
N PHE A 549 21.66 11.77 18.81
CA PHE A 549 21.13 11.64 20.17
C PHE A 549 22.21 11.11 21.15
N PRO A 550 23.20 11.94 21.53
CA PRO A 550 24.21 11.54 22.51
C PRO A 550 23.56 11.12 23.84
N GLY A 551 23.84 9.88 24.29
CA GLY A 551 23.28 9.35 25.54
C GLY A 551 21.86 8.79 25.47
N GLY A 552 21.23 8.77 24.30
CA GLY A 552 19.94 8.12 24.08
C GLY A 552 20.08 6.61 23.83
N HIS A 553 19.89 5.77 24.84
CA HIS A 553 20.00 4.31 24.69
C HIS A 553 18.70 3.65 24.25
N SER A 554 17.53 4.18 24.65
CA SER A 554 16.23 3.72 24.18
C SER A 554 15.36 4.88 23.71
N MET A 555 14.72 4.77 22.55
CA MET A 555 13.85 5.84 22.05
C MET A 555 12.84 5.36 21.02
N ILE A 556 11.74 6.11 20.92
CA ILE A 556 10.76 6.05 19.83
C ILE A 556 10.58 7.46 19.28
N LEU A 557 10.97 7.66 18.01
CA LEU A 557 10.87 8.93 17.30
C LEU A 557 9.82 8.83 16.19
N ASP A 558 9.12 9.94 15.93
CA ASP A 558 8.21 10.07 14.79
C ASP A 558 8.79 11.09 13.81
N SER A 559 8.86 10.68 12.55
CA SER A 559 9.63 11.39 11.54
C SER A 559 9.10 11.15 10.13
N GLU A 560 9.48 12.03 9.21
CA GLU A 560 9.27 11.84 7.78
C GLU A 560 10.61 11.59 7.10
N VAL A 561 10.70 10.54 6.28
CA VAL A 561 11.89 10.28 5.47
C VAL A 561 11.71 10.90 4.09
N LEU A 562 12.72 11.64 3.64
CA LEU A 562 12.77 12.31 2.34
C LEU A 562 14.12 12.09 1.67
N LEU A 563 14.15 12.31 0.36
CA LEU A 563 15.39 12.43 -0.40
C LEU A 563 15.73 13.92 -0.53
N ILE A 564 16.91 14.34 -0.09
CA ILE A 564 17.39 15.73 -0.17
C ILE A 564 18.53 15.78 -1.17
N ASP A 565 18.51 16.80 -2.03
CA ASP A 565 19.67 17.15 -2.85
C ASP A 565 20.73 17.84 -1.99
N ASN A 566 21.92 17.24 -1.86
CA ASN A 566 22.99 17.80 -1.02
C ASN A 566 23.49 19.15 -1.50
N LYS A 567 23.39 19.46 -2.80
CA LYS A 567 23.91 20.71 -3.37
C LYS A 567 23.02 21.90 -3.02
N THR A 568 21.70 21.69 -3.11
CA THR A 568 20.72 22.74 -2.88
C THR A 568 20.12 22.72 -1.47
N GLY A 569 20.27 21.61 -0.74
CA GLY A 569 19.63 21.38 0.56
C GLY A 569 18.11 21.22 0.48
N LYS A 570 17.53 21.13 -0.73
CA LYS A 570 16.08 21.08 -0.93
C LYS A 570 15.57 19.64 -0.99
N PRO A 571 14.37 19.38 -0.43
CA PRO A 571 13.74 18.07 -0.57
C PRO A 571 13.31 17.85 -2.03
N LEU A 572 13.49 16.61 -2.50
CA LEU A 572 13.03 16.16 -3.81
C LEU A 572 11.57 15.69 -3.74
N PRO A 573 10.83 15.69 -4.87
CA PRO A 573 9.43 15.30 -4.91
C PRO A 573 9.16 13.86 -4.47
N PHE A 574 7.90 13.58 -4.12
CA PHE A 574 7.47 12.24 -3.71
C PHE A 574 7.72 11.17 -4.77
N GLY A 575 8.00 9.96 -4.31
CA GLY A 575 8.31 8.81 -5.16
C GLY A 575 9.77 8.72 -5.61
N THR A 576 10.60 9.74 -5.35
CA THR A 576 12.07 9.71 -5.60
C THR A 576 12.81 8.73 -4.68
N LEU A 577 12.21 8.36 -3.55
CA LEU A 577 12.74 7.35 -2.60
C LEU A 577 12.78 5.91 -3.15
N GLY A 578 12.21 5.63 -4.33
CA GLY A 578 12.32 4.33 -4.98
C GLY A 578 13.76 4.02 -5.41
N VAL A 579 14.21 2.77 -5.26
CA VAL A 579 15.62 2.34 -5.53
C VAL A 579 16.17 2.89 -6.84
N HIS A 580 15.42 2.72 -7.94
CA HIS A 580 15.85 3.16 -9.27
C HIS A 580 15.88 4.68 -9.43
N LYS A 581 14.97 5.40 -8.76
CA LYS A 581 14.91 6.86 -8.80
C LYS A 581 16.01 7.48 -7.94
N LYS A 582 16.28 6.94 -6.75
CA LYS A 582 17.42 7.35 -5.92
C LYS A 582 18.74 7.22 -6.68
N ALA A 583 18.94 6.13 -7.41
CA ALA A 583 20.16 5.91 -8.20
C ALA A 583 20.36 6.94 -9.34
N ALA A 584 19.29 7.62 -9.78
CA ALA A 584 19.38 8.68 -10.79
C ALA A 584 19.90 10.00 -10.21
N PHE A 585 19.81 10.20 -8.89
CA PHE A 585 20.30 11.39 -8.19
C PHE A 585 21.60 11.08 -7.46
N GLN A 586 22.74 11.27 -8.14
CA GLN A 586 24.07 10.96 -7.59
C GLN A 586 24.40 11.77 -6.33
N ASP A 587 23.90 13.00 -6.23
CA ASP A 587 24.19 13.93 -5.14
C ASP A 587 23.08 13.99 -4.06
N ALA A 588 22.15 13.04 -4.05
CA ALA A 588 21.04 13.07 -3.12
C ALA A 588 21.18 12.06 -1.97
N ASN A 589 20.85 12.48 -0.75
CA ASN A 589 20.85 11.63 0.42
C ASN A 589 19.47 11.48 1.03
N VAL A 590 19.28 10.34 1.68
CA VAL A 590 18.09 10.13 2.49
C VAL A 590 18.28 10.89 3.80
N CYS A 591 17.27 11.68 4.16
CA CYS A 591 17.22 12.50 5.37
C CYS A 591 15.96 12.20 6.17
N LEU A 592 16.07 12.16 7.49
CA LEU A 592 14.96 12.10 8.42
C LEU A 592 14.67 13.49 8.97
N PHE A 593 13.43 13.93 8.80
CA PHE A 593 12.89 15.10 9.48
C PHE A 593 12.11 14.62 10.71
N VAL A 594 12.73 14.75 11.88
CA VAL A 594 12.14 14.33 13.15
C VAL A 594 11.20 15.43 13.63
N PHE A 595 9.94 15.07 13.84
CA PHE A 595 8.91 16.01 14.28
C PHE A 595 8.33 15.69 15.65
N ASP A 596 8.61 14.50 16.21
CA ASP A 596 8.11 14.11 17.54
C ASP A 596 9.01 13.07 18.26
N CYS A 597 8.91 13.03 19.59
CA CYS A 597 9.52 12.02 20.45
C CYS A 597 8.46 11.43 21.39
N ILE A 598 8.23 10.12 21.25
CA ILE A 598 7.17 9.36 21.93
C ILE A 598 7.69 8.70 23.21
N TYR A 599 8.96 8.28 23.20
CA TYR A 599 9.61 7.54 24.28
C TYR A 599 11.11 7.83 24.26
N PHE A 600 11.72 7.98 25.43
CA PHE A 600 13.16 8.21 25.56
C PHE A 600 13.70 7.68 26.90
N ASN A 601 14.83 6.98 26.87
CA ASN A 601 15.54 6.40 28.02
C ASN A 601 14.60 5.80 29.07
N ASP A 602 13.76 4.89 28.60
CA ASP A 602 12.81 4.11 29.39
C ASP A 602 11.64 4.87 30.01
N VAL A 603 11.39 6.09 29.52
CA VAL A 603 10.26 6.93 29.90
C VAL A 603 9.37 7.20 28.71
N SER A 604 8.07 6.95 28.87
CA SER A 604 7.06 7.38 27.89
C SER A 604 6.80 8.88 28.00
N LEU A 605 6.76 9.55 26.86
CA LEU A 605 6.44 10.97 26.76
C LEU A 605 5.04 11.22 26.20
N MET A 606 4.25 10.17 25.91
CA MET A 606 2.95 10.30 25.24
C MET A 606 1.97 11.20 25.97
N ASP A 607 1.93 11.10 27.30
CA ASP A 607 1.03 11.90 28.14
C ASP A 607 1.53 13.33 28.34
N ARG A 608 2.73 13.67 27.86
CA ARG A 608 3.26 15.03 27.95
C ARG A 608 2.75 15.90 26.80
N PRO A 609 2.47 17.19 27.08
CA PRO A 609 2.12 18.16 26.05
C PRO A 609 3.17 18.26 24.94
N LEU A 610 2.72 18.59 23.71
CA LEU A 610 3.60 18.75 22.55
C LEU A 610 4.70 19.79 22.78
N CYS A 611 4.41 20.89 23.48
CA CYS A 611 5.43 21.88 23.83
C CYS A 611 6.58 21.30 24.65
N GLU A 612 6.29 20.41 25.61
CA GLU A 612 7.31 19.73 26.41
C GLU A 612 8.08 18.68 25.60
N ARG A 613 7.36 17.88 24.80
CA ARG A 613 7.99 16.87 23.91
C ARG A 613 8.92 17.53 22.90
N ARG A 614 8.51 18.66 22.33
CA ARG A 614 9.32 19.38 21.36
C ARG A 614 10.51 20.07 21.99
N LYS A 615 10.34 20.66 23.18
CA LYS A 615 11.46 21.17 23.97
C LYS A 615 12.46 20.06 24.29
N PHE A 616 11.97 18.91 24.74
CA PHE A 616 12.79 17.73 25.01
C PHE A 616 13.60 17.31 23.77
N LEU A 617 12.96 17.31 22.61
CA LEU A 617 13.58 16.97 21.34
C LEU A 617 14.71 17.95 20.97
N HIS A 618 14.51 19.26 21.14
CA HIS A 618 15.57 20.26 20.96
C HIS A 618 16.70 20.16 21.99
N ASP A 619 16.39 19.83 23.25
CA ASP A 619 17.37 19.74 24.32
C ASP A 619 18.26 18.48 24.20
N ASN A 620 17.82 17.42 23.48
CA ASN A 620 18.50 16.12 23.43
C ASN A 620 18.94 15.67 22.03
N MET A 621 18.58 16.40 20.98
CA MET A 621 18.97 16.09 19.60
C MET A 621 19.90 17.15 19.04
N VAL A 622 20.94 16.71 18.35
CA VAL A 622 21.85 17.53 17.54
C VAL A 622 21.52 17.28 16.07
N GLU A 623 21.26 18.34 15.31
CA GLU A 623 21.03 18.20 13.87
C GLU A 623 22.30 17.74 13.16
N ILE A 624 22.14 16.79 12.24
CA ILE A 624 23.18 16.36 11.31
C ILE A 624 22.71 16.79 9.92
N PRO A 625 23.35 17.82 9.32
CA PRO A 625 22.94 18.39 8.05
C PRO A 625 22.68 17.33 6.98
N ASN A 626 21.54 17.44 6.28
CA ASN A 626 21.10 16.54 5.21
C ASN A 626 20.95 15.05 5.61
N ARG A 627 20.92 14.74 6.92
CA ARG A 627 20.76 13.37 7.44
C ARG A 627 19.67 13.27 8.50
N ILE A 628 19.78 14.04 9.57
CA ILE A 628 18.82 14.05 10.68
C ILE A 628 18.57 15.51 11.03
N MET A 629 17.38 15.99 10.71
CA MET A 629 16.98 17.39 10.83
C MET A 629 15.73 17.49 11.68
N PHE A 630 15.52 18.62 12.35
CA PHE A 630 14.23 18.94 12.92
C PHE A 630 13.22 19.27 11.80
N SER A 631 11.94 18.99 12.03
CA SER A 631 10.91 19.61 11.20
C SER A 631 10.90 21.13 11.39
N GLU A 632 10.84 21.89 10.29
CA GLU A 632 10.64 23.35 10.35
C GLU A 632 9.27 23.61 10.95
N MET A 633 9.26 24.36 12.05
CA MET A 633 8.07 24.66 12.81
C MET A 633 8.04 26.13 13.22
N LYS A 634 6.84 26.69 13.27
CA LYS A 634 6.58 28.03 13.79
C LYS A 634 5.39 28.01 14.74
N GLN A 635 5.50 28.69 15.86
CA GLN A 635 4.38 28.88 16.77
C GLN A 635 3.45 29.95 16.21
N VAL A 636 2.16 29.61 16.13
CA VAL A 636 1.11 30.48 15.59
C VAL A 636 0.06 30.69 16.68
N SER A 637 -0.21 31.96 16.98
CA SER A 637 -1.23 32.37 17.96
C SER A 637 -2.37 33.18 17.35
N LYS A 638 -2.16 33.77 16.17
CA LYS A 638 -3.15 34.60 15.46
C LYS A 638 -3.48 34.00 14.09
N ALA A 639 -4.72 34.24 13.64
CA ALA A 639 -5.19 33.77 12.34
C ALA A 639 -4.43 34.40 11.15
N SER A 640 -4.01 35.67 11.27
CA SER A 640 -3.21 36.38 10.26
C SER A 640 -1.91 35.63 9.95
N ASP A 641 -1.20 35.20 10.98
CA ASP A 641 0.10 34.55 10.85
C ASP A 641 -0.04 33.18 10.17
N LEU A 642 -1.18 32.50 10.38
CA LEU A 642 -1.52 31.26 9.70
C LEU A 642 -1.77 31.49 8.21
N VAL A 643 -2.52 32.55 7.84
CA VAL A 643 -2.76 32.93 6.45
C VAL A 643 -1.44 33.17 5.71
N ASP A 644 -0.54 33.95 6.32
CA ASP A 644 0.75 34.26 5.72
C ASP A 644 1.60 33.00 5.52
N MET A 645 1.54 32.07 6.46
CA MET A 645 2.26 30.80 6.36
C MET A 645 1.67 29.88 5.29
N ILE A 646 0.35 29.79 5.18
CA ILE A 646 -0.33 29.05 4.12
C ILE A 646 0.08 29.63 2.75
N ASN A 647 0.03 30.96 2.59
CA ASN A 647 0.40 31.63 1.35
C ASN A 647 1.88 31.41 1.01
N ARG A 648 2.78 31.46 1.99
CA ARG A 648 4.21 31.13 1.79
C ARG A 648 4.39 29.72 1.27
N VAL A 649 3.79 28.72 1.92
CA VAL A 649 3.90 27.30 1.55
C VAL A 649 3.36 27.04 0.15
N ILE A 650 2.22 27.65 -0.21
CA ILE A 650 1.64 27.53 -1.56
C ILE A 650 2.55 28.18 -2.61
N ARG A 651 3.11 29.36 -2.35
CA ARG A 651 4.06 30.03 -3.27
C ARG A 651 5.34 29.24 -3.49
N GLU A 652 5.83 28.59 -2.44
CA GLU A 652 7.02 27.72 -2.50
C GLU A 652 6.72 26.36 -3.16
N GLY A 653 5.46 26.06 -3.47
CA GLY A 653 5.05 24.79 -4.09
C GLY A 653 5.15 23.59 -3.15
N LEU A 654 5.14 23.81 -1.84
CA LEU A 654 5.16 22.77 -0.82
C LEU A 654 3.76 22.16 -0.64
N GLU A 655 3.67 20.91 -0.15
CA GLU A 655 2.41 20.16 -0.11
C GLU A 655 1.34 20.80 0.80
N GLY A 656 1.75 21.49 1.87
CA GLY A 656 0.85 22.10 2.82
C GLY A 656 1.46 22.28 4.21
N LEU A 657 0.59 22.36 5.22
CA LEU A 657 0.96 22.50 6.63
C LEU A 657 0.33 21.38 7.47
N VAL A 658 1.00 21.04 8.57
CA VAL A 658 0.44 20.25 9.67
C VAL A 658 0.37 21.13 10.90
N LEU A 659 -0.83 21.35 11.42
CA LEU A 659 -1.09 22.17 12.60
C LEU A 659 -1.34 21.26 13.80
N LYS A 660 -0.68 21.55 14.91
CA LYS A 660 -0.74 20.75 16.13
C LYS A 660 -1.01 21.67 17.32
N ASP A 661 -2.02 21.37 18.15
CA ASP A 661 -2.28 22.15 19.37
C ASP A 661 -1.07 22.08 20.32
N VAL A 662 -0.68 23.23 20.89
CA VAL A 662 0.52 23.36 21.72
C VAL A 662 0.46 22.47 22.97
N LYS A 663 -0.73 22.29 23.54
CA LYS A 663 -0.95 21.47 24.74
C LYS A 663 -1.39 20.04 24.44
N GLY A 664 -1.49 19.66 23.16
CA GLY A 664 -1.91 18.33 22.74
C GLY A 664 -0.93 17.23 23.19
N THR A 665 -1.45 16.17 23.79
CA THR A 665 -0.70 14.94 24.09
C THR A 665 -0.53 14.11 22.82
N TYR A 666 0.33 13.08 22.86
CA TYR A 666 0.45 12.12 21.76
C TYR A 666 -0.61 11.03 21.93
N GLU A 667 -1.62 11.02 21.06
CA GLU A 667 -2.72 10.07 21.13
C GLU A 667 -2.66 9.06 19.96
N PRO A 668 -2.16 7.83 20.20
CA PRO A 668 -1.99 6.84 19.16
C PRO A 668 -3.29 6.59 18.37
N GLY A 669 -3.18 6.67 17.04
CA GLY A 669 -4.27 6.41 16.09
C GLY A 669 -5.41 7.46 16.04
N LYS A 670 -5.42 8.48 16.92
CA LYS A 670 -6.44 9.54 16.89
C LYS A 670 -6.11 10.62 15.87
N ARG A 671 -7.15 11.31 15.36
CA ARG A 671 -7.05 12.35 14.32
C ARG A 671 -7.15 13.75 14.91
N HIS A 672 -6.27 14.11 15.84
CA HIS A 672 -6.35 15.41 16.53
C HIS A 672 -5.39 16.47 15.97
N TRP A 673 -4.41 16.09 15.15
CA TRP A 673 -3.69 17.08 14.35
C TRP A 673 -4.56 17.55 13.18
N LEU A 674 -4.20 18.68 12.59
CA LEU A 674 -4.86 19.21 11.41
C LEU A 674 -3.87 19.24 10.24
N LYS A 675 -4.35 18.96 9.04
CA LYS A 675 -3.57 19.17 7.81
C LYS A 675 -4.28 20.19 6.94
N VAL A 676 -3.55 21.20 6.51
CA VAL A 676 -4.00 22.22 5.57
C VAL A 676 -3.30 21.98 4.25
N LYS A 677 -4.07 21.97 3.17
CA LYS A 677 -3.58 21.85 1.79
C LYS A 677 -4.38 22.77 0.87
N LYS A 678 -3.79 23.12 -0.26
CA LYS A 678 -4.44 23.95 -1.30
C LYS A 678 -5.81 23.39 -1.70
N ASP A 679 -5.92 22.06 -1.83
CA ASP A 679 -7.15 21.36 -2.26
C ASP A 679 -8.28 21.34 -1.21
N TYR A 680 -8.01 21.71 0.04
CA TYR A 680 -9.04 21.71 1.11
C TYR A 680 -9.63 23.09 1.38
N LEU A 681 -8.91 24.15 1.02
CA LEU A 681 -9.31 25.52 1.32
C LEU A 681 -10.45 25.95 0.38
N ASN A 682 -11.38 26.73 0.94
CA ASN A 682 -12.55 27.28 0.23
C ASN A 682 -13.36 26.19 -0.50
N GLU A 683 -13.66 25.09 0.19
CA GLU A 683 -14.41 23.94 -0.36
C GLU A 683 -13.78 23.30 -1.61
N GLY A 684 -12.46 23.46 -1.78
CA GLY A 684 -11.73 22.93 -2.93
C GLY A 684 -11.77 23.85 -4.15
N ALA A 685 -12.27 25.09 -4.03
CA ALA A 685 -12.23 26.07 -5.11
C ALA A 685 -10.80 26.42 -5.55
N MET A 686 -9.80 26.17 -4.70
CA MET A 686 -8.38 26.37 -5.02
C MET A 686 -7.69 25.10 -5.54
N ALA A 687 -8.41 23.98 -5.65
CA ALA A 687 -7.86 22.73 -6.17
C ALA A 687 -7.71 22.77 -7.69
N ASP A 688 -6.74 22.01 -8.20
CA ASP A 688 -6.60 21.85 -9.64
C ASP A 688 -7.69 20.86 -10.11
N THR A 689 -8.54 21.33 -11.04
CA THR A 689 -9.68 20.57 -11.56
C THR A 689 -9.56 20.37 -13.07
N ALA A 690 -10.14 19.29 -13.56
CA ALA A 690 -10.30 19.03 -14.99
C ALA A 690 -11.69 18.47 -15.25
N ASP A 691 -12.42 19.08 -16.18
CA ASP A 691 -13.66 18.52 -16.70
C ASP A 691 -13.31 17.43 -17.71
N LEU A 692 -13.60 16.17 -17.40
CA LEU A 692 -13.25 14.99 -18.18
C LEU A 692 -14.48 14.22 -18.61
N VAL A 693 -14.38 13.54 -19.76
CA VAL A 693 -15.45 12.72 -20.32
C VAL A 693 -15.38 11.31 -19.75
N VAL A 694 -16.52 10.73 -19.41
CA VAL A 694 -16.63 9.31 -19.01
C VAL A 694 -16.48 8.44 -20.26
N LEU A 695 -15.43 7.62 -20.33
CA LEU A 695 -15.16 6.76 -21.49
C LEU A 695 -15.55 5.30 -21.24
N GLY A 696 -15.61 4.86 -19.98
CA GLY A 696 -15.95 3.48 -19.65
C GLY A 696 -16.04 3.26 -18.14
N ALA A 697 -16.29 2.02 -17.73
CA ALA A 697 -16.44 1.68 -16.32
C ALA A 697 -15.88 0.29 -15.98
N PHE A 698 -15.61 0.07 -14.69
CA PHE A 698 -15.20 -1.20 -14.12
C PHE A 698 -16.17 -1.59 -13.00
N TYR A 699 -16.32 -2.90 -12.80
CA TYR A 699 -17.05 -3.42 -11.65
C TYR A 699 -16.37 -3.02 -10.33
N GLY A 700 -17.20 -2.75 -9.32
CA GLY A 700 -16.73 -2.60 -7.95
C GLY A 700 -16.37 -3.93 -7.30
N GLN A 701 -15.89 -3.81 -6.07
CA GLN A 701 -15.61 -4.95 -5.20
C GLN A 701 -16.38 -4.80 -3.89
N GLY A 702 -16.62 -5.91 -3.19
CA GLY A 702 -17.30 -5.89 -1.89
C GLY A 702 -18.74 -5.41 -2.01
N SER A 703 -19.13 -4.42 -1.21
CA SER A 703 -20.50 -3.86 -1.20
C SER A 703 -20.90 -3.19 -2.52
N LYS A 704 -19.93 -2.82 -3.37
CA LYS A 704 -20.15 -2.24 -4.69
C LYS A 704 -19.93 -3.23 -5.83
N GLY A 705 -19.76 -4.52 -5.51
CA GLY A 705 -19.68 -5.59 -6.50
C GLY A 705 -20.95 -5.70 -7.33
N GLY A 706 -20.84 -6.12 -8.59
CA GLY A 706 -21.94 -6.17 -9.54
C GLY A 706 -22.37 -4.80 -10.11
N MET A 707 -21.88 -3.67 -9.57
CA MET A 707 -22.18 -2.32 -10.06
C MET A 707 -20.96 -1.67 -10.74
N MET A 708 -21.22 -0.79 -11.71
CA MET A 708 -20.24 0.13 -12.28
C MET A 708 -19.86 1.17 -11.21
N SER A 709 -18.72 0.96 -10.54
CA SER A 709 -18.31 1.82 -9.41
C SER A 709 -17.04 2.63 -9.66
N ILE A 710 -16.26 2.24 -10.68
CA ILE A 710 -15.02 2.91 -11.05
C ILE A 710 -15.15 3.32 -12.50
N PHE A 711 -14.95 4.61 -12.78
CA PHE A 711 -15.13 5.18 -14.10
C PHE A 711 -13.78 5.54 -14.73
N LEU A 712 -13.64 5.25 -16.01
CA LEU A 712 -12.48 5.61 -16.82
C LEU A 712 -12.72 7.00 -17.41
N MET A 713 -11.94 7.98 -16.96
CA MET A 713 -12.06 9.36 -17.38
C MET A 713 -11.01 9.69 -18.44
N GLY A 714 -11.39 10.49 -19.43
CA GLY A 714 -10.48 10.90 -20.50
C GLY A 714 -10.81 12.25 -21.13
N CYS A 715 -9.94 12.65 -22.05
CA CYS A 715 -10.01 13.91 -22.78
C CYS A 715 -9.93 13.67 -24.28
N TYR A 716 -10.45 14.62 -25.07
CA TYR A 716 -10.31 14.59 -26.52
C TYR A 716 -8.94 15.14 -26.93
N ASP A 717 -8.28 14.48 -27.88
CA ASP A 717 -7.09 15.00 -28.55
C ASP A 717 -7.46 15.50 -29.97
N PRO A 718 -7.48 16.83 -30.19
CA PRO A 718 -7.78 17.39 -31.51
C PRO A 718 -6.76 17.02 -32.59
N SER A 719 -5.52 16.69 -32.22
CA SER A 719 -4.44 16.40 -33.18
C SER A 719 -4.54 14.99 -33.77
N SER A 720 -4.72 13.97 -32.92
CA SER A 720 -4.93 12.60 -33.37
C SER A 720 -6.40 12.26 -33.66
N GLN A 721 -7.33 13.17 -33.34
CA GLN A 721 -8.78 12.98 -33.41
C GLN A 721 -9.27 11.76 -32.61
N LYS A 722 -8.55 11.38 -31.54
CA LYS A 722 -8.86 10.24 -30.68
C LYS A 722 -9.10 10.67 -29.24
N TRP A 723 -9.76 9.80 -28.50
CA TRP A 723 -9.97 9.93 -27.06
C TRP A 723 -8.78 9.34 -26.31
N CYS A 724 -8.26 10.08 -25.35
CA CYS A 724 -7.12 9.69 -24.53
C CYS A 724 -7.55 9.51 -23.07
N THR A 725 -7.03 8.47 -22.42
CA THR A 725 -7.29 8.19 -21.01
C THR A 725 -6.42 9.07 -20.11
N VAL A 726 -7.02 9.59 -19.04
CA VAL A 726 -6.34 10.46 -18.06
C VAL A 726 -6.28 9.81 -16.69
N THR A 727 -7.40 9.27 -16.19
CA THR A 727 -7.42 8.69 -14.84
C THR A 727 -8.60 7.73 -14.63
N LYS A 728 -8.55 6.93 -13.56
CA LYS A 728 -9.69 6.16 -13.04
C LYS A 728 -10.25 6.86 -11.82
N CYS A 729 -11.55 7.12 -11.81
CA CYS A 729 -12.23 7.78 -10.70
C CYS A 729 -13.23 6.83 -10.04
N ALA A 730 -13.05 6.57 -8.74
CA ALA A 730 -13.96 5.73 -7.94
C ALA A 730 -14.68 6.52 -6.82
N GLY A 731 -14.06 7.61 -6.35
CA GLY A 731 -14.58 8.42 -5.25
C GLY A 731 -15.29 9.67 -5.74
N GLY A 732 -16.21 10.19 -4.94
CA GLY A 732 -16.93 11.44 -5.20
C GLY A 732 -18.44 11.29 -5.21
N HIS A 733 -18.93 10.13 -5.65
CA HIS A 733 -20.36 9.81 -5.66
C HIS A 733 -20.79 9.17 -4.34
N ASP A 734 -21.95 9.60 -3.83
CA ASP A 734 -22.67 8.85 -2.80
C ASP A 734 -23.33 7.59 -3.39
N ASP A 735 -23.83 6.71 -2.52
CA ASP A 735 -24.36 5.42 -2.95
C ASP A 735 -25.69 5.57 -3.75
N ALA A 736 -26.49 6.60 -3.47
CA ALA A 736 -27.71 6.89 -4.21
C ALA A 736 -27.42 7.35 -5.65
N THR A 737 -26.44 8.25 -5.82
CA THR A 737 -25.95 8.69 -7.12
C THR A 737 -25.35 7.52 -7.87
N LEU A 738 -24.58 6.65 -7.20
CA LEU A 738 -23.98 5.51 -7.86
C LEU A 738 -25.02 4.51 -8.38
N ALA A 739 -26.10 4.28 -7.63
CA ALA A 739 -27.23 3.46 -8.06
C ALA A 739 -27.93 4.08 -9.28
N ARG A 740 -28.17 5.40 -9.26
CA ARG A 740 -28.75 6.16 -10.39
C ARG A 740 -27.89 6.07 -11.65
N LEU A 741 -26.57 6.16 -11.51
CA LEU A 741 -25.63 6.07 -12.64
C LEU A 741 -25.64 4.70 -13.33
N GLN A 742 -26.14 3.64 -12.68
CA GLN A 742 -26.27 2.32 -13.34
C GLN A 742 -27.30 2.35 -14.48
N THR A 743 -28.32 3.21 -14.38
CA THR A 743 -29.39 3.31 -15.37
C THR A 743 -29.19 4.46 -16.36
N GLU A 744 -28.52 5.53 -15.95
CA GLU A 744 -28.36 6.72 -16.80
C GLU A 744 -27.19 6.64 -17.78
N LEU A 745 -26.14 5.90 -17.44
CA LEU A 745 -24.97 5.77 -18.30
C LEU A 745 -25.21 4.67 -19.34
N ASP A 746 -25.32 5.07 -20.61
CA ASP A 746 -25.34 4.14 -21.72
C ASP A 746 -23.94 3.53 -21.92
N MET A 747 -23.82 2.24 -21.62
CA MET A 747 -22.55 1.52 -21.47
C MET A 747 -22.66 0.12 -22.06
N VAL A 748 -21.76 -0.22 -22.98
CA VAL A 748 -21.68 -1.55 -23.60
C VAL A 748 -20.67 -2.40 -22.85
N LYS A 749 -21.08 -3.59 -22.39
CA LYS A 749 -20.20 -4.56 -21.74
C LYS A 749 -19.23 -5.17 -22.75
N ILE A 750 -17.93 -4.99 -22.50
CA ILE A 750 -16.84 -5.56 -23.30
C ILE A 750 -15.98 -6.55 -22.51
N SER A 751 -16.12 -6.62 -21.17
CA SER A 751 -15.41 -7.57 -20.30
C SER A 751 -13.88 -7.59 -20.51
N LYS A 752 -13.28 -6.41 -20.69
CA LYS A 752 -11.84 -6.22 -20.93
C LYS A 752 -11.28 -6.89 -22.20
N ASP A 753 -12.15 -7.28 -23.13
CA ASP A 753 -11.77 -7.90 -24.40
C ASP A 753 -11.06 -6.91 -25.34
N PRO A 754 -9.79 -7.16 -25.74
CA PRO A 754 -9.06 -6.30 -26.66
C PRO A 754 -9.75 -6.09 -28.02
N SER A 755 -10.47 -7.09 -28.52
CA SER A 755 -11.10 -7.07 -29.84
C SER A 755 -12.31 -6.12 -29.91
N LYS A 756 -12.90 -5.81 -28.75
CA LYS A 756 -14.07 -4.95 -28.61
C LYS A 756 -13.71 -3.50 -28.28
N ILE A 757 -12.42 -3.16 -28.21
CA ILE A 757 -11.96 -1.79 -27.99
C ILE A 757 -12.16 -0.97 -29.28
N PRO A 758 -12.94 0.12 -29.26
CA PRO A 758 -13.17 0.95 -30.43
C PRO A 758 -11.91 1.68 -30.89
N GLY A 759 -11.75 1.84 -32.21
CA GLY A 759 -10.59 2.53 -32.81
C GLY A 759 -10.47 4.02 -32.47
N TRP A 760 -11.54 4.64 -31.95
CA TRP A 760 -11.55 6.03 -31.47
C TRP A 760 -10.88 6.19 -30.10
N LEU A 761 -10.65 5.12 -29.35
CA LEU A 761 -10.06 5.15 -28.01
C LEU A 761 -8.58 4.76 -28.05
N LYS A 762 -7.71 5.68 -27.63
CA LYS A 762 -6.30 5.37 -27.36
C LYS A 762 -6.18 4.90 -25.91
N ILE A 763 -5.94 3.62 -25.68
CA ILE A 763 -5.88 3.03 -24.34
C ILE A 763 -4.83 1.93 -24.23
N ASN A 764 -4.19 1.84 -23.07
CA ASN A 764 -3.23 0.79 -22.74
C ASN A 764 -3.94 -0.44 -22.15
N LYS A 765 -3.42 -1.65 -22.39
CA LYS A 765 -3.99 -2.94 -21.96
C LYS A 765 -4.37 -3.00 -20.47
N ILE A 766 -3.62 -2.33 -19.61
CA ILE A 766 -3.83 -2.30 -18.16
C ILE A 766 -5.16 -1.64 -17.78
N TYR A 767 -5.70 -0.78 -18.65
CA TYR A 767 -6.92 -0.01 -18.41
C TYR A 767 -8.13 -0.47 -19.23
N TYR A 768 -8.07 -1.61 -19.90
CA TYR A 768 -9.23 -2.13 -20.62
C TYR A 768 -10.41 -2.29 -19.65
N PRO A 769 -11.52 -1.56 -19.89
CA PRO A 769 -12.62 -1.51 -18.94
C PRO A 769 -13.57 -2.70 -19.10
N ASP A 770 -14.44 -2.91 -18.12
CA ASP A 770 -15.51 -3.89 -18.22
C ASP A 770 -16.62 -3.39 -19.14
N PHE A 771 -16.82 -2.06 -19.17
CA PHE A 771 -17.82 -1.37 -19.95
C PHE A 771 -17.23 -0.17 -20.70
N ILE A 772 -17.78 0.16 -21.85
CA ILE A 772 -17.37 1.32 -22.65
C ILE A 772 -18.58 2.09 -23.15
N VAL A 773 -18.45 3.41 -23.28
CA VAL A 773 -19.51 4.22 -23.88
C VAL A 773 -19.63 3.89 -25.37
N PRO A 774 -20.84 3.76 -25.95
CA PRO A 774 -21.01 3.55 -27.38
C PRO A 774 -20.52 4.76 -28.20
N ASP A 775 -20.89 5.97 -27.77
CA ASP A 775 -20.49 7.23 -28.39
C ASP A 775 -19.93 8.21 -27.34
N PRO A 776 -18.61 8.46 -27.31
CA PRO A 776 -18.00 9.39 -26.36
C PRO A 776 -18.45 10.84 -26.55
N LYS A 777 -19.03 11.21 -27.70
CA LYS A 777 -19.58 12.56 -27.92
C LYS A 777 -20.93 12.77 -27.22
N LYS A 778 -21.60 11.71 -26.79
CA LYS A 778 -22.83 11.78 -25.98
C LYS A 778 -22.59 11.43 -24.52
N ALA A 779 -21.35 11.12 -24.15
CA ALA A 779 -21.01 10.72 -22.81
C ALA A 779 -21.04 11.90 -21.83
N ALA A 780 -21.30 11.59 -20.57
CA ALA A 780 -21.32 12.57 -19.50
C ALA A 780 -19.94 13.20 -19.26
N VAL A 781 -19.93 14.48 -18.90
CA VAL A 781 -18.73 15.23 -18.51
C VAL A 781 -18.76 15.43 -16.99
N TRP A 782 -17.68 15.06 -16.31
CA TRP A 782 -17.55 15.21 -14.86
C TRP A 782 -16.35 16.08 -14.51
N GLU A 783 -16.55 16.93 -13.51
CA GLU A 783 -15.48 17.72 -12.90
C GLU A 783 -14.69 16.82 -11.96
N ILE A 784 -13.45 16.54 -12.34
CA ILE A 784 -12.53 15.71 -11.55
C ILE A 784 -11.53 16.61 -10.86
N THR A 785 -11.47 16.50 -9.55
CA THR A 785 -10.52 17.21 -8.70
C THR A 785 -9.46 16.23 -8.19
N GLY A 786 -8.21 16.67 -8.12
CA GLY A 786 -7.11 15.90 -7.54
C GLY A 786 -6.21 16.76 -6.65
N ALA A 787 -5.23 16.10 -6.04
CA ALA A 787 -4.19 16.80 -5.29
C ALA A 787 -3.22 17.54 -6.22
N GLU A 788 -2.87 16.91 -7.35
CA GLU A 788 -1.98 17.45 -8.37
C GLU A 788 -2.13 16.66 -9.68
N PHE A 789 -1.67 17.26 -10.79
CA PHE A 789 -1.41 16.54 -12.03
C PHE A 789 -0.03 15.87 -11.95
N SER A 790 0.04 14.60 -12.35
CA SER A 790 1.24 13.76 -12.25
C SER A 790 1.55 13.11 -13.60
N ARG A 791 2.80 12.64 -13.78
CA ARG A 791 3.17 11.84 -14.96
C ARG A 791 3.02 10.34 -14.69
N SER A 792 2.38 9.65 -15.62
CA SER A 792 2.12 8.22 -15.64
C SER A 792 2.12 7.69 -17.08
N GLU A 793 3.12 6.88 -17.43
CA GLU A 793 3.22 6.21 -18.74
C GLU A 793 2.03 5.27 -19.04
N ALA A 794 1.30 4.86 -17.98
CA ALA A 794 0.12 4.01 -18.14
C ALA A 794 -1.07 4.72 -18.80
N HIS A 795 -1.15 6.05 -18.73
CA HIS A 795 -2.24 6.85 -19.31
C HIS A 795 -1.82 7.47 -20.65
N THR A 796 -2.78 7.58 -21.57
CA THR A 796 -2.50 7.88 -22.98
C THR A 796 -2.58 9.36 -23.34
N ALA A 797 -3.06 10.20 -22.41
CA ALA A 797 -3.07 11.66 -22.50
C ALA A 797 -1.66 12.24 -22.27
N ASP A 798 -0.71 11.90 -23.16
CA ASP A 798 0.72 12.25 -23.08
C ASP A 798 1.36 11.95 -21.73
N GLY A 799 0.91 10.87 -21.11
CA GLY A 799 1.36 10.43 -19.81
C GLY A 799 0.91 11.34 -18.67
N ILE A 800 -0.09 12.21 -18.83
CA ILE A 800 -0.66 13.00 -17.72
C ILE A 800 -1.75 12.20 -17.00
N SER A 801 -1.74 12.25 -15.67
CA SER A 801 -2.78 11.69 -14.81
C SER A 801 -3.05 12.57 -13.59
N ILE A 802 -4.08 12.24 -12.82
CA ILE A 802 -4.51 13.00 -11.65
C ILE A 802 -4.24 12.18 -10.38
N ARG A 803 -3.52 12.75 -9.41
CA ARG A 803 -3.25 12.10 -8.12
C ARG A 803 -4.45 12.26 -7.20
N PHE A 804 -4.95 11.15 -6.66
CA PHE A 804 -6.15 11.07 -5.80
C PHE A 804 -7.41 11.69 -6.44
N PRO A 805 -7.81 11.23 -7.64
CA PRO A 805 -8.93 11.78 -8.37
C PRO A 805 -10.25 11.56 -7.62
N ARG A 806 -11.09 12.58 -7.58
CA ARG A 806 -12.45 12.55 -7.03
C ARG A 806 -13.38 13.31 -7.96
N CYS A 807 -14.55 12.75 -8.22
CA CYS A 807 -15.61 13.49 -8.87
C CYS A 807 -16.17 14.51 -7.87
N THR A 808 -16.11 15.80 -8.19
CA THR A 808 -16.72 16.85 -7.38
C THR A 808 -18.11 17.18 -7.86
N ARG A 809 -18.30 17.25 -9.19
CA ARG A 809 -19.57 17.64 -9.82
C ARG A 809 -19.80 16.89 -11.12
N ILE A 810 -21.05 16.51 -11.36
CA ILE A 810 -21.52 16.07 -12.68
C ILE A 810 -21.91 17.34 -13.45
N ARG A 811 -21.35 17.54 -14.65
CA ARG A 811 -21.45 18.78 -15.42
C ARG A 811 -22.50 18.65 -16.51
N ASP A 812 -23.77 18.81 -16.15
CA ASP A 812 -24.88 18.81 -17.10
C ASP A 812 -24.87 20.04 -18.02
N ASP A 813 -24.12 21.08 -17.63
CA ASP A 813 -23.90 22.30 -18.41
C ASP A 813 -22.81 22.16 -19.50
N LYS A 814 -22.07 21.05 -19.52
CA LYS A 814 -20.97 20.81 -20.44
C LYS A 814 -21.18 19.60 -21.33
N ASP A 815 -20.70 19.75 -22.55
CA ASP A 815 -20.61 18.69 -23.55
C ASP A 815 -19.14 18.31 -23.81
N TRP A 816 -18.95 17.29 -24.65
CA TRP A 816 -17.62 16.80 -25.02
C TRP A 816 -16.70 17.86 -25.65
N LYS A 817 -17.24 18.94 -26.25
CA LYS A 817 -16.46 20.02 -26.88
C LYS A 817 -15.96 21.03 -25.85
N SER A 818 -16.76 21.29 -24.82
CA SER A 818 -16.45 22.21 -23.71
C SER A 818 -15.71 21.53 -22.55
N ALA A 819 -15.58 20.21 -22.59
CA ALA A 819 -14.69 19.44 -21.73
C ALA A 819 -13.20 19.75 -22.01
N THR A 820 -12.34 19.46 -21.02
CA THR A 820 -10.90 19.69 -21.13
C THR A 820 -10.31 18.82 -22.23
N ASN A 821 -9.64 19.43 -23.20
CA ASN A 821 -8.92 18.72 -24.26
C ASN A 821 -7.43 18.50 -23.91
N LEU A 822 -6.74 17.65 -24.68
CA LEU A 822 -5.34 17.31 -24.40
C LEU A 822 -4.39 18.53 -24.39
N PRO A 823 -4.44 19.48 -25.36
CA PRO A 823 -3.65 20.70 -25.29
C PRO A 823 -3.93 21.54 -24.04
N GLN A 824 -5.21 21.70 -23.67
CA GLN A 824 -5.58 22.40 -22.44
C GLN A 824 -5.03 21.68 -21.22
N LEU A 825 -5.08 20.35 -21.14
CA LEU A 825 -4.54 19.60 -20.00
C LEU A 825 -3.03 19.78 -19.82
N LYS A 826 -2.29 20.14 -20.88
CA LYS A 826 -0.85 20.45 -20.79
C LYS A 826 -0.58 21.83 -20.18
N VAL A 827 -1.50 22.79 -20.28
CA VAL A 827 -1.33 24.19 -19.84
C VAL A 827 -1.43 24.39 -18.31
N PRO A 828 -2.21 23.61 -17.54
CA PRO A 828 -2.11 23.52 -16.08
C PRO A 828 -0.87 22.80 -15.59
N ALA A 829 -0.14 22.12 -16.48
CA ALA A 829 1.02 21.30 -16.14
C ALA A 829 2.44 21.92 -16.35
N PRO A 830 2.67 23.26 -16.45
CA PRO A 830 3.99 23.84 -16.69
C PRO A 830 4.92 23.72 -15.48
N GLY A 831 4.41 23.21 -14.35
CA GLY A 831 5.18 22.84 -13.16
C GLY A 831 5.61 21.37 -13.08
N LEU A 832 5.33 20.53 -14.09
CA LEU A 832 5.77 19.12 -14.12
C LEU A 832 7.30 19.04 -14.26
N ARG A 833 8.01 19.27 -13.16
CA ARG A 833 9.45 19.03 -13.04
C ARG A 833 9.67 17.52 -12.97
N VAL A 834 10.54 17.05 -13.87
CA VAL A 834 11.06 15.68 -13.94
C VAL A 834 11.69 15.26 -12.62
#